data_AF-A0A562QN84-F1
#
_entry.id   AF-A0A562QN84-F1
#
_cell.length_a   1.000
_cell.length_b   1.000
_cell.length_c   1.000
_cell.angle_alpha   90.00
_cell.angle_beta   90.00
_cell.angle_gamma   90.00
#
_symmetry.space_group_name_H-M   'P 1'
#
loop_
_entity.id
_entity.type
_entity.pdbx_description
1 polymer ?
#
loop_
_entity_poly.entity_id
_entity_poly.type
_entity_poly.pdbx_seq_one_letter_code
_entity_poly.pdbx_strand_id
1 'polypeptide(L)'
;MEVLSRDLRSLGLYTARSLSYDGVEYELVEHQLTDEQRRIYDAYAGAFSVIHNHLDAAMQAANITGETGTLNRQAKSAARSAFESAKQRFFGHLLTSMKTPTLVRSIERDLAEGHAAVIQIVSTGEALMERRLAEIPPAEWNDVRVDITPREYLLDYLAHSFPVQLYEPFTDAEGNLSSRPVFRDGQPVESREAVARRNELIERLASLPPVPGALDQIVQRFGTDLVAEVTGRSRRVVRRGDRLAVESRAASANLAETAAFMDDLKRVLVFSEAGGTGRSYHAELSARNRRLRVHYLLEPGWKADAAIQGLGHTNRTNQAQPPLFRPIATDVKAEKRFLSTIARRLDTLGAITRGQRQTGGQGLFRPEDNLESHYARDALRQLYLLLVRGKVEGCSLQTFEDATGLKLMDANGIKDELPPITTFLNRLLALTIDLQGVLFTAFEELLNAKVEGAIASGVYDVGLETLQAESFIITDRRPIYTHPPTGAETRLLTIIERRRNRPMTLDQAFDYLADARAVLLVNERSGRAAVQIPAPSLMLDDGEIESRVRLIRPMEHHHASMKMMDESHWQPAERETFAAAWNGEVVDVPEFAESTLHIVAGLLLPIWKRLPNESTRVYRLQTDEGERIIGRRVSPAWAANACATATCSLTPPEAFAALMEGRTVLDLAEDLQLRRVRVMGVHRIELSGFTDAMRDRLRAYGLFSEIISWKLRMFVPSDATGAAALAKVLDHYQVVRIGEREAA
;
A
#
# COMPACT_ATOMS: atom_id res chain seq x y z
N MET A 1 -2.61 -1.92 -13.46
CA MET A 1 -1.15 -1.91 -13.70
C MET A 1 -0.65 -3.12 -14.48
N GLU A 2 -0.98 -4.35 -14.09
CA GLU A 2 -0.55 -5.57 -14.82
C GLU A 2 -1.03 -5.60 -16.28
N VAL A 3 -2.35 -5.41 -16.51
CA VAL A 3 -2.95 -5.30 -17.86
C VAL A 3 -2.30 -4.21 -18.70
N LEU A 4 -2.10 -3.03 -18.11
CA LEU A 4 -1.44 -1.90 -18.77
C LEU A 4 -0.02 -2.28 -19.21
N SER A 5 0.76 -2.92 -18.33
CA SER A 5 2.14 -3.32 -18.63
C SER A 5 2.20 -4.39 -19.71
N ARG A 6 1.30 -5.38 -19.66
CA ARG A 6 1.15 -6.41 -20.70
C ARG A 6 0.77 -5.80 -22.04
N ASP A 7 -0.25 -4.94 -22.06
CA ASP A 7 -0.78 -4.34 -23.30
C ASP A 7 0.24 -3.41 -23.93
N LEU A 8 0.95 -2.58 -23.15
CA LEU A 8 2.04 -1.76 -23.66
C LEU A 8 3.20 -2.60 -24.23
N ARG A 9 3.50 -3.76 -23.61
CA ARG A 9 4.50 -4.71 -24.13
C ARG A 9 4.04 -5.31 -25.47
N SER A 10 2.79 -5.75 -25.57
CA SER A 10 2.20 -6.29 -26.80
C SER A 10 2.08 -5.25 -27.92
N LEU A 11 1.94 -3.97 -27.56
CA LEU A 11 1.93 -2.84 -28.50
C LEU A 11 3.34 -2.40 -28.93
N GLY A 12 4.41 -2.99 -28.38
CA GLY A 12 5.78 -2.54 -28.61
C GLY A 12 6.10 -1.16 -28.02
N LEU A 13 5.18 -0.59 -27.24
CA LEU A 13 5.30 0.71 -26.58
C LEU A 13 6.06 0.62 -25.23
N TYR A 14 6.36 -0.59 -24.78
CA TYR A 14 7.07 -0.85 -23.53
C TYR A 14 8.17 -1.88 -23.73
N THR A 15 9.41 -1.43 -23.58
CA THR A 15 10.59 -2.30 -23.43
C THR A 15 10.92 -2.44 -21.95
N ALA A 16 10.64 -3.61 -21.37
CA ALA A 16 10.99 -3.88 -19.98
C ALA A 16 12.52 -4.07 -19.88
N ARG A 17 13.26 -3.03 -19.49
CA ARG A 17 14.68 -3.14 -19.09
C ARG A 17 14.84 -3.62 -17.64
N SER A 18 13.84 -4.31 -17.11
CA SER A 18 13.80 -4.74 -15.72
C SER A 18 14.44 -6.13 -15.59
N LEU A 19 15.19 -6.32 -14.51
CA LEU A 19 15.86 -7.58 -14.22
C LEU A 19 14.87 -8.68 -13.88
N SER A 20 15.12 -9.88 -14.39
CA SER A 20 14.37 -11.07 -13.97
C SER A 20 14.76 -11.41 -12.53
N TYR A 21 13.75 -11.70 -11.70
CA TYR A 21 13.92 -12.26 -10.36
C TYR A 21 13.69 -13.77 -10.35
N ASP A 22 13.82 -14.44 -11.51
CA ASP A 22 13.55 -15.87 -11.64
C ASP A 22 14.56 -16.71 -10.86
N GLY A 23 14.05 -17.69 -10.12
CA GLY A 23 14.82 -18.48 -9.16
C GLY A 23 15.31 -17.72 -7.92
N VAL A 24 14.97 -16.44 -7.73
CA VAL A 24 15.29 -15.72 -6.48
C VAL A 24 14.38 -16.22 -5.36
N GLU A 25 15.00 -16.62 -4.26
CA GLU A 25 14.33 -17.05 -3.04
C GLU A 25 14.33 -15.95 -1.98
N TYR A 26 13.34 -15.98 -1.09
CA TYR A 26 13.18 -15.01 -0.01
C TYR A 26 12.95 -15.73 1.32
N GLU A 27 13.68 -15.34 2.36
CA GLU A 27 13.56 -15.89 3.71
C GLU A 27 13.59 -14.75 4.74
N LEU A 28 12.48 -14.50 5.43
CA LEU A 28 12.42 -13.49 6.48
C LEU A 28 13.11 -14.03 7.72
N VAL A 29 14.10 -13.29 8.23
CA VAL A 29 14.77 -13.61 9.50
C VAL A 29 14.24 -12.67 10.57
N GLU A 30 13.45 -13.21 11.48
CA GLU A 30 12.95 -12.45 12.64
C GLU A 30 13.96 -12.51 13.79
N HIS A 31 14.25 -11.34 14.38
CA HIS A 31 14.97 -11.21 15.63
C HIS A 31 13.98 -10.97 16.76
N GLN A 32 13.87 -11.95 17.66
CA GLN A 32 13.19 -11.74 18.93
C GLN A 32 14.08 -10.93 19.87
N LEU A 33 13.59 -9.77 20.32
CA LEU A 33 14.30 -9.00 21.35
C LEU A 33 14.39 -9.82 22.64
N THR A 34 15.60 -9.92 23.16
CA THR A 34 15.88 -10.44 24.52
C THR A 34 15.29 -9.52 25.58
N ASP A 35 15.05 -10.03 26.79
CA ASP A 35 14.52 -9.24 27.91
C ASP A 35 15.37 -8.00 28.21
N GLU A 36 16.69 -8.12 28.09
CA GLU A 36 17.61 -7.00 28.25
C GLU A 36 17.45 -5.96 27.15
N GLN A 37 17.32 -6.39 25.89
CA GLN A 37 17.05 -5.46 24.78
C GLN A 37 15.70 -4.76 24.92
N ARG A 38 14.66 -5.47 25.40
CA ARG A 38 13.34 -4.87 25.70
C ARG A 38 13.48 -3.81 26.79
N ARG A 39 14.17 -4.13 27.90
CA ARG A 39 14.45 -3.19 28.98
C ARG A 39 15.19 -1.94 28.49
N ILE A 40 16.21 -2.10 27.65
CA ILE A 40 16.94 -0.97 27.05
C ILE A 40 16.02 -0.16 26.14
N TYR A 41 15.26 -0.82 25.28
CA TYR A 41 14.31 -0.18 24.38
C TYR A 41 13.28 0.67 25.15
N ASP A 42 12.66 0.09 26.17
CA ASP A 42 11.64 0.74 26.99
C ASP A 42 12.23 1.89 27.82
N ALA A 43 13.48 1.76 28.29
CA ALA A 43 14.17 2.87 28.95
C ALA A 43 14.35 4.07 28.02
N TYR A 44 14.70 3.84 26.75
CA TYR A 44 14.77 4.89 25.75
C TYR A 44 13.38 5.43 25.35
N ALA A 45 12.39 4.57 25.15
CA ALA A 45 11.01 4.98 24.86
C ALA A 45 10.44 5.89 25.97
N GLY A 46 10.62 5.49 27.23
CA GLY A 46 10.27 6.30 28.39
C GLY A 46 11.00 7.64 28.41
N ALA A 47 12.30 7.66 28.09
CA ALA A 47 13.04 8.91 28.04
C ALA A 47 12.56 9.84 26.91
N PHE A 48 12.19 9.32 25.73
CA PHE A 48 11.60 10.13 24.67
C PHE A 48 10.23 10.72 25.04
N SER A 49 9.43 10.00 25.83
CA SER A 49 8.19 10.56 26.40
C SER A 49 8.50 11.74 27.34
N VAL A 50 9.53 11.64 28.17
CA VAL A 50 9.98 12.76 29.02
C VAL A 50 10.48 13.93 28.18
N ILE A 51 11.29 13.69 27.13
CA ILE A 51 11.74 14.76 26.22
C ILE A 51 10.55 15.45 25.57
N HIS A 52 9.51 14.70 25.17
CA HIS A 52 8.31 15.28 24.57
C HIS A 52 7.61 16.26 25.53
N ASN A 53 7.43 15.86 26.79
CA ASN A 53 6.82 16.71 27.81
C ASN A 53 7.69 17.95 28.12
N HIS A 54 9.02 17.77 28.20
CA HIS A 54 9.96 18.87 28.40
C HIS A 54 10.06 19.79 27.18
N LEU A 55 9.83 19.29 25.96
CA LEU A 55 9.84 20.10 24.74
C LEU A 55 8.73 21.15 24.75
N ASP A 56 7.52 20.76 25.14
CA ASP A 56 6.40 21.70 25.26
C ASP A 56 6.67 22.74 26.37
N ALA A 57 7.20 22.32 27.52
CA ALA A 57 7.60 23.24 28.60
C ALA A 57 8.76 24.17 28.19
N ALA A 58 9.75 23.68 27.44
CA ALA A 58 10.86 24.48 26.94
C ALA A 58 10.40 25.52 25.92
N MET A 59 9.45 25.17 25.03
CA MET A 59 8.84 26.14 24.11
C MET A 59 8.06 27.24 24.85
N GLN A 60 7.44 26.92 25.99
CA GLN A 60 6.82 27.93 26.86
C GLN A 60 7.86 28.83 27.52
N ALA A 61 8.89 28.25 28.14
CA ALA A 61 9.99 28.99 28.78
C ALA A 61 10.82 29.83 27.79
N ALA A 62 10.79 29.49 26.50
CA ALA A 62 11.40 30.22 25.42
C ALA A 62 10.48 31.29 24.78
N ASN A 63 9.24 31.45 25.26
CA ASN A 63 8.19 32.30 24.65
C ASN A 63 7.87 31.96 23.18
N ILE A 64 8.07 30.71 22.75
CA ILE A 64 7.59 30.20 21.46
C ILE A 64 6.08 29.94 21.54
N THR A 65 5.61 29.51 22.71
CA THR A 65 4.20 29.34 23.07
C THR A 65 3.89 30.13 24.33
N GLY A 66 2.73 30.77 24.39
CA GLY A 66 2.22 31.48 25.57
C GLY A 66 1.12 30.71 26.27
N GLU A 67 0.55 31.28 27.33
CA GLU A 67 -0.51 30.65 28.14
C GLU A 67 -1.78 30.36 27.34
N THR A 68 -2.13 31.23 26.39
CA THR A 68 -3.39 31.16 25.62
C THR A 68 -3.22 30.79 24.14
N GLY A 69 -1.98 30.58 23.67
CA GLY A 69 -1.76 30.34 22.23
C GLY A 69 -0.30 30.18 21.80
N THR A 70 -0.10 29.97 20.50
CA THR A 70 1.25 29.86 19.91
C THR A 70 1.74 31.24 19.47
N LEU A 71 2.86 31.71 20.03
CA LEU A 71 3.44 33.04 19.76
C LEU A 71 4.34 33.04 18.52
N ASN A 72 4.97 31.90 18.22
CA ASN A 72 5.75 31.73 17.00
C ASN A 72 5.50 30.34 16.38
N ARG A 73 4.64 30.29 15.36
CA ARG A 73 4.26 29.03 14.69
C ARG A 73 5.43 28.38 13.96
N GLN A 74 6.32 29.17 13.37
CA GLN A 74 7.48 28.67 12.62
C GLN A 74 8.48 27.99 13.55
N ALA A 75 8.85 28.65 14.66
CA ALA A 75 9.75 28.09 15.67
C ALA A 75 9.17 26.81 16.30
N LYS A 76 7.86 26.80 16.62
CA LYS A 76 7.16 25.60 17.12
C LYS A 76 7.21 24.44 16.12
N SER A 77 6.93 24.72 14.85
CA SER A 77 6.96 23.72 13.78
C SER A 77 8.38 23.15 13.59
N ALA A 78 9.40 24.01 13.57
CA ALA A 78 10.80 23.62 13.45
C ALA A 78 11.24 22.73 14.63
N ALA A 79 10.94 23.12 15.86
CA ALA A 79 11.29 22.34 17.05
C ALA A 79 10.64 20.93 17.04
N ARG A 80 9.34 20.84 16.71
CA ARG A 80 8.63 19.55 16.60
C ARG A 80 9.15 18.70 15.45
N SER A 81 9.45 19.30 14.30
CA SER A 81 10.00 18.59 13.13
C SER A 81 11.38 18.02 13.42
N ALA A 82 12.25 18.80 14.07
CA ALA A 82 13.59 18.36 14.49
C ALA A 82 13.52 17.19 15.47
N PHE A 83 12.66 17.29 16.50
CA PHE A 83 12.43 16.21 17.46
C PHE A 83 11.99 14.91 16.79
N GLU A 84 10.96 14.98 15.95
CA GLU A 84 10.40 13.80 15.29
C GLU A 84 11.39 13.14 14.32
N SER A 85 12.20 13.95 13.64
CA SER A 85 13.27 13.45 12.76
C SER A 85 14.42 12.80 13.55
N ALA A 86 14.77 13.35 14.71
CA ALA A 86 15.78 12.74 15.60
C ALA A 86 15.27 11.41 16.17
N LYS A 87 14.02 11.37 16.62
CA LYS A 87 13.35 10.18 17.16
C LYS A 87 13.34 9.01 16.17
N GLN A 88 12.88 9.26 14.94
CA GLN A 88 12.84 8.23 13.89
C GLN A 88 14.22 7.66 13.56
N ARG A 89 15.24 8.54 13.44
CA ARG A 89 16.62 8.11 13.20
C ARG A 89 17.16 7.27 14.34
N PHE A 90 16.97 7.73 15.59
CA PHE A 90 17.42 7.04 16.78
C PHE A 90 16.84 5.62 16.88
N PHE A 91 15.51 5.46 16.83
CA PHE A 91 14.88 4.14 16.98
C PHE A 91 15.19 3.22 15.79
N GLY A 92 15.28 3.77 14.57
CA GLY A 92 15.73 2.99 13.40
C GLY A 92 17.14 2.42 13.60
N HIS A 93 18.07 3.21 14.12
CA HIS A 93 19.43 2.77 14.41
C HIS A 93 19.50 1.81 15.60
N LEU A 94 18.69 2.06 16.64
CA LEU A 94 18.59 1.20 17.81
C LEU A 94 18.12 -0.21 17.42
N LEU A 95 17.01 -0.32 16.69
CA LEU A 95 16.46 -1.59 16.21
C LEU A 95 17.44 -2.31 15.29
N THR A 96 18.07 -1.58 14.36
CA THR A 96 19.11 -2.12 13.46
C THR A 96 20.28 -2.70 14.25
N SER A 97 20.72 -1.99 15.28
CA SER A 97 21.80 -2.44 16.16
C SER A 97 21.39 -3.64 17.02
N MET A 98 20.15 -3.65 17.54
CA MET A 98 19.62 -4.75 18.34
C MET A 98 19.48 -6.05 17.55
N LYS A 99 19.12 -6.01 16.26
CA LYS A 99 18.99 -7.22 15.42
C LYS A 99 20.28 -7.72 14.79
N THR A 100 21.37 -6.96 14.91
CA THR A 100 22.69 -7.34 14.36
C THR A 100 23.27 -8.64 14.93
N PRO A 101 23.10 -9.01 16.22
CA PRO A 101 23.53 -10.31 16.73
C PRO A 101 22.88 -11.50 15.99
N THR A 102 21.61 -11.37 15.58
CA THR A 102 20.94 -12.41 14.77
C THR A 102 21.53 -12.48 13.37
N LEU A 103 21.76 -11.32 12.73
CA LEU A 103 22.48 -11.24 11.46
C LEU A 103 23.85 -11.94 11.53
N VAL A 104 24.64 -11.65 12.57
CA VAL A 104 25.97 -12.26 12.77
C VAL A 104 25.88 -13.78 12.80
N ARG A 105 24.95 -14.35 13.59
CA ARG A 105 24.77 -15.81 13.66
C ARG A 105 24.36 -16.40 12.31
N SER A 106 23.49 -15.71 11.57
CA SER A 106 23.06 -16.16 10.24
C SER A 106 24.21 -16.11 9.21
N ILE A 107 25.06 -15.08 9.25
CA ILE A 107 26.27 -15.00 8.42
C ILE A 107 27.24 -16.13 8.76
N GLU A 108 27.48 -16.41 10.04
CA GLU A 108 28.38 -17.48 10.47
C GLU A 108 27.95 -18.84 9.92
N ARG A 109 26.64 -19.13 9.98
CA ARG A 109 26.05 -20.33 9.38
C ARG A 109 26.29 -20.38 7.87
N ASP A 110 25.99 -19.29 7.16
CA ASP A 110 26.12 -19.26 5.70
C ASP A 110 27.58 -19.38 5.23
N LEU A 111 28.51 -18.78 5.98
CA LEU A 111 29.94 -18.91 5.70
C LEU A 111 30.44 -20.34 5.92
N ALA A 112 29.85 -21.08 6.87
CA ALA A 112 30.13 -22.50 7.09
C ALA A 112 29.55 -23.39 5.98
N GLU A 113 28.41 -23.01 5.42
CA GLU A 113 27.80 -23.65 4.22
C GLU A 113 28.53 -23.29 2.91
N GLY A 114 29.51 -22.39 2.96
CA GLY A 114 30.31 -21.99 1.81
C GLY A 114 29.69 -20.89 0.95
N HIS A 115 28.64 -20.22 1.46
CA HIS A 115 28.01 -19.08 0.81
C HIS A 115 28.81 -17.78 1.03
N ALA A 116 28.42 -16.71 0.33
CA ALA A 116 28.95 -15.36 0.52
C ALA A 116 27.83 -14.42 0.98
N ALA A 117 28.09 -13.67 2.05
CA ALA A 117 27.12 -12.76 2.64
C ALA A 117 27.27 -11.35 2.05
N VAL A 118 26.15 -10.74 1.66
CA VAL A 118 26.07 -9.35 1.22
C VAL A 118 25.07 -8.62 2.11
N ILE A 119 25.48 -7.52 2.74
CA ILE A 119 24.73 -6.84 3.79
C ILE A 119 24.43 -5.43 3.32
N GLN A 120 23.15 -5.12 3.17
CA GLN A 120 22.66 -3.79 2.82
C GLN A 120 22.29 -3.02 4.09
N ILE A 121 22.91 -1.85 4.24
CA ILE A 121 22.60 -0.87 5.29
C ILE A 121 22.38 0.51 4.67
N VAL A 122 21.68 1.39 5.38
CA VAL A 122 21.54 2.80 4.96
C VAL A 122 22.44 3.69 5.80
N SER A 123 22.47 3.43 7.10
CA SER A 123 23.12 4.27 8.08
C SER A 123 24.49 3.69 8.46
N THR A 124 25.54 4.44 8.15
CA THR A 124 26.94 3.99 8.38
C THR A 124 27.54 4.50 9.69
N GLY A 125 26.89 5.46 10.35
CA GLY A 125 27.41 6.13 11.54
C GLY A 125 28.56 7.11 11.27
N GLU A 126 28.90 7.38 10.00
CA GLU A 126 30.10 8.15 9.62
C GLU A 126 30.12 9.57 10.23
N ALA A 127 29.07 10.36 10.01
CA ALA A 127 29.04 11.75 10.48
C ALA A 127 29.17 11.85 12.01
N LEU A 128 28.56 10.90 12.72
CA LEU A 128 28.65 10.82 14.17
C LEU A 128 30.08 10.46 14.62
N MET A 129 30.64 9.42 14.01
CA MET A 129 31.99 8.98 14.33
C MET A 129 33.02 10.07 14.02
N GLU A 130 32.95 10.74 12.87
CA GLU A 130 33.87 11.82 12.50
C GLU A 130 33.85 12.97 13.51
N ARG A 131 32.65 13.39 13.95
CA ARG A 131 32.53 14.44 14.97
C ARG A 131 33.20 14.01 16.28
N ARG A 132 32.96 12.78 16.74
CA ARG A 132 33.54 12.27 17.98
C ARG A 132 35.04 12.08 17.89
N LEU A 133 35.56 11.60 16.76
CA LEU A 133 36.98 11.48 16.54
C LEU A 133 37.69 12.84 16.47
N ALA A 134 37.01 13.91 16.05
CA ALA A 134 37.57 15.26 16.05
C ALA A 134 37.83 15.81 17.47
N GLU A 135 37.14 15.28 18.49
CA GLU A 135 37.36 15.63 19.89
C GLU A 135 38.54 14.87 20.51
N ILE A 136 39.09 13.86 19.82
CA ILE A 136 40.15 12.99 20.32
C ILE A 136 41.47 13.28 19.58
N PRO A 137 42.57 13.55 20.30
CA PRO A 137 43.89 13.68 19.68
C PRO A 137 44.26 12.43 18.86
N PRO A 138 44.83 12.57 17.64
CA PRO A 138 45.23 11.43 16.83
C PRO A 138 46.21 10.45 17.50
N ALA A 139 46.97 10.90 18.50
CA ALA A 139 47.86 10.05 19.28
C ALA A 139 47.10 8.99 20.11
N GLU A 140 45.85 9.25 20.47
CA GLU A 140 44.99 8.36 21.28
C GLU A 140 44.12 7.44 20.42
N TRP A 141 44.21 7.53 19.09
CA TRP A 141 43.41 6.71 18.17
C TRP A 141 43.67 5.21 18.25
N ASN A 142 44.75 4.79 18.90
CA ASN A 142 45.06 3.37 19.13
C ASN A 142 44.40 2.78 20.39
N ASP A 143 43.73 3.60 21.21
CA ASP A 143 42.94 3.16 22.37
C ASP A 143 41.76 4.13 22.60
N VAL A 144 40.76 4.05 21.71
CA VAL A 144 39.59 4.92 21.76
C VAL A 144 38.55 4.38 22.73
N ARG A 145 38.25 5.16 23.77
CA ARG A 145 37.17 4.90 24.74
C ARG A 145 36.00 5.86 24.55
N VAL A 146 35.52 5.97 23.32
CA VAL A 146 34.41 6.87 22.98
C VAL A 146 33.18 6.08 22.62
N ASP A 147 32.06 6.53 23.18
CA ASP A 147 30.74 5.99 22.88
C ASP A 147 30.30 6.43 21.48
N ILE A 148 30.42 5.52 20.51
CA ILE A 148 29.97 5.72 19.13
C ILE A 148 28.72 4.85 18.92
N THR A 149 27.66 5.18 19.66
CA THR A 149 26.39 4.45 19.65
C THR A 149 25.23 5.32 19.23
N PRO A 150 24.07 4.74 18.84
CA PRO A 150 22.89 5.52 18.45
C PRO A 150 22.44 6.54 19.49
N ARG A 151 22.75 6.32 20.78
CA ARG A 151 22.53 7.26 21.90
C ARG A 151 22.99 8.68 21.57
N GLU A 152 24.07 8.79 20.83
CA GLU A 152 24.65 10.08 20.44
C GLU A 152 23.79 10.92 19.51
N TYR A 153 22.96 10.32 18.64
CA TYR A 153 22.03 11.10 17.81
C TYR A 153 21.02 11.86 18.66
N LEU A 154 20.64 11.27 19.80
CA LEU A 154 19.74 11.89 20.75
C LEU A 154 20.44 12.99 21.56
N LEU A 155 21.64 12.72 22.06
CA LEU A 155 22.42 13.73 22.79
C LEU A 155 22.76 14.94 21.91
N ASP A 156 23.06 14.69 20.64
CA ASP A 156 23.30 15.74 19.66
C ASP A 156 22.08 16.61 19.38
N TYR A 157 20.92 15.97 19.20
CA TYR A 157 19.66 16.68 19.09
C TYR A 157 19.42 17.57 20.32
N LEU A 158 19.65 17.04 21.53
CA LEU A 158 19.46 17.81 22.75
C LEU A 158 20.42 18.99 22.83
N ALA A 159 21.71 18.78 22.52
CA ALA A 159 22.72 19.83 22.58
C ALA A 159 22.47 20.97 21.59
N HIS A 160 22.07 20.65 20.34
CA HIS A 160 22.09 21.63 19.24
C HIS A 160 20.71 22.03 18.71
N SER A 161 19.66 21.23 18.94
CA SER A 161 18.33 21.43 18.34
C SER A 161 17.18 21.54 19.36
N PHE A 162 17.44 21.29 20.64
CA PHE A 162 16.45 21.53 21.68
C PHE A 162 16.19 23.04 21.84
N PRO A 163 14.92 23.48 21.96
CA PRO A 163 14.58 24.90 21.92
C PRO A 163 15.00 25.62 23.21
N VAL A 164 16.24 26.11 23.22
CA VAL A 164 16.81 26.90 24.32
C VAL A 164 16.87 28.39 24.02
N GLN A 165 16.76 28.80 22.73
CA GLN A 165 16.80 30.21 22.35
C GLN A 165 15.59 30.96 22.91
N LEU A 166 15.84 32.09 23.58
CA LEU A 166 14.82 32.97 24.13
C LEU A 166 14.18 33.81 23.01
N TYR A 167 12.86 33.89 23.03
CA TYR A 167 12.09 34.82 22.22
C TYR A 167 11.50 35.91 23.12
N GLU A 168 11.38 37.12 22.61
CA GLU A 168 10.64 38.20 23.27
C GLU A 168 9.25 38.34 22.64
N PRO A 169 8.17 38.37 23.44
CA PRO A 169 6.84 38.71 22.94
C PRO A 169 6.82 40.15 22.42
N PHE A 170 6.14 40.37 21.31
CA PHE A 170 5.83 41.69 20.77
C PHE A 170 4.41 41.70 20.18
N THR A 171 3.77 42.86 20.21
CA THR A 171 2.48 43.06 19.53
C THR A 171 2.76 43.66 18.16
N ASP A 172 2.23 43.05 17.10
CA ASP A 172 2.34 43.60 15.76
C ASP A 172 1.39 44.80 15.53
N ALA A 173 1.47 45.41 14.35
CA ALA A 173 0.65 46.58 13.99
C ALA A 173 -0.86 46.26 13.91
N GLU A 174 -1.23 44.98 13.84
CA GLU A 174 -2.61 44.50 13.78
C GLU A 174 -3.15 44.09 15.16
N GLY A 175 -2.36 44.26 16.22
CA GLY A 175 -2.74 43.93 17.60
C GLY A 175 -2.54 42.46 17.98
N ASN A 176 -1.93 41.65 17.12
CA ASN A 176 -1.68 40.25 17.43
C ASN A 176 -0.39 40.07 18.23
N LEU A 177 -0.46 39.23 19.27
CA LEU A 177 0.71 38.87 20.08
C LEU A 177 1.54 37.80 19.36
N SER A 178 2.78 38.13 19.03
CA SER A 178 3.76 37.24 18.41
C SER A 178 5.07 37.24 19.22
N SER A 179 6.04 36.39 18.87
CA SER A 179 7.37 36.45 19.49
C SER A 179 8.51 36.38 18.47
N ARG A 180 9.59 37.11 18.76
CA ARG A 180 10.79 37.22 17.91
C ARG A 180 12.06 36.82 18.66
N PRO A 181 13.06 36.23 17.98
CA PRO A 181 14.28 35.76 18.63
C PRO A 181 15.06 36.92 19.26
N VAL A 182 15.55 36.72 20.48
CA VAL A 182 16.36 37.70 21.20
C VAL A 182 17.84 37.50 20.84
N PHE A 183 18.50 38.60 20.47
CA PHE A 183 19.95 38.63 20.21
C PHE A 183 20.61 39.68 21.10
N ARG A 184 21.79 39.35 21.62
CA ARG A 184 22.68 40.27 22.33
C ARG A 184 24.05 40.22 21.68
N ASP A 185 24.56 41.36 21.23
CA ASP A 185 25.86 41.45 20.55
C ASP A 185 26.02 40.49 19.35
N GLY A 186 24.91 40.26 18.62
CA GLY A 186 24.86 39.33 17.49
C GLY A 186 24.77 37.85 17.85
N GLN A 187 24.76 37.50 19.14
CA GLN A 187 24.62 36.12 19.62
C GLN A 187 23.19 35.84 20.11
N PRO A 188 22.62 34.65 19.86
CA PRO A 188 21.30 34.28 20.37
C PRO A 188 21.33 34.20 21.90
N VAL A 189 20.33 34.80 22.56
CA VAL A 189 20.18 34.70 24.01
C VAL A 189 19.43 33.40 24.35
N GLU A 190 19.90 32.66 25.34
CA GLU A 190 19.25 31.42 25.80
C GLU A 190 18.35 31.65 27.03
N SER A 191 17.23 30.91 27.10
CA SER A 191 16.38 30.81 28.28
C SER A 191 17.05 29.90 29.32
N ARG A 192 17.34 30.46 30.50
CA ARG A 192 18.00 29.72 31.59
C ARG A 192 17.22 28.48 32.02
N GLU A 193 15.90 28.57 32.06
CA GLU A 193 15.04 27.45 32.42
C GLU A 193 15.07 26.34 31.35
N ALA A 194 14.99 26.72 30.07
CA ALA A 194 15.07 25.75 28.96
C ALA A 194 16.43 25.05 28.93
N VAL A 195 17.53 25.76 29.22
CA VAL A 195 18.88 25.20 29.35
C VAL A 195 18.97 24.21 30.50
N ALA A 196 18.42 24.54 31.68
CA ALA A 196 18.42 23.63 32.83
C ALA A 196 17.68 22.31 32.50
N ARG A 197 16.50 22.41 31.85
CA ARG A 197 15.73 21.25 31.40
C ARG A 197 16.49 20.40 30.39
N ARG A 198 17.18 21.02 29.43
CA ARG A 198 18.04 20.32 28.45
C ARG A 198 19.14 19.53 29.16
N ASN A 199 19.84 20.15 30.11
CA ASN A 199 20.97 19.53 30.80
C ASN A 199 20.52 18.33 31.66
N GLU A 200 19.39 18.45 32.37
CA GLU A 200 18.79 17.33 33.13
C GLU A 200 18.45 16.14 32.21
N LEU A 201 17.89 16.40 31.03
CA LEU A 201 17.62 15.36 30.03
C LEU A 201 18.91 14.68 29.55
N ILE A 202 19.95 15.46 29.25
CA ILE A 202 21.26 14.94 28.83
C ILE A 202 21.84 14.02 29.90
N GLU A 203 21.85 14.44 31.17
CA GLU A 203 22.37 13.62 32.29
C GLU A 203 21.63 12.28 32.39
N ARG A 204 20.30 12.31 32.36
CA ARG A 204 19.49 11.08 32.43
C ARG A 204 19.77 10.16 31.24
N LEU A 205 19.83 10.70 30.02
CA LEU A 205 20.01 9.91 28.80
C LEU A 205 21.41 9.34 28.64
N ALA A 206 22.43 10.09 29.05
CA ALA A 206 23.81 9.64 29.06
C ALA A 206 24.06 8.48 30.05
N SER A 207 23.15 8.26 31.01
CA SER A 207 23.20 7.11 31.94
C SER A 207 22.60 5.81 31.37
N LEU A 208 21.84 5.87 30.26
CA LEU A 208 21.18 4.70 29.70
C LEU A 208 22.17 3.75 28.99
N PRO A 209 21.96 2.43 29.00
CA PRO A 209 22.90 1.48 28.40
C PRO A 209 23.14 1.74 26.90
N PRO A 210 24.41 1.87 26.45
CA PRO A 210 24.72 2.08 25.03
C PRO A 210 24.53 0.79 24.23
N VAL A 211 24.10 0.92 22.96
CA VAL A 211 23.96 -0.21 22.02
C VAL A 211 24.92 0.02 20.85
N PRO A 212 25.94 -0.84 20.62
CA PRO A 212 26.92 -0.67 19.55
C PRO A 212 26.27 -0.53 18.15
N GLY A 213 26.78 0.35 17.30
CA GLY A 213 26.29 0.48 15.92
C GLY A 213 26.44 -0.82 15.11
N ALA A 214 25.48 -1.10 14.23
CA ALA A 214 25.45 -2.36 13.47
C ALA A 214 26.71 -2.63 12.63
N LEU A 215 27.20 -1.62 11.89
CA LEU A 215 28.41 -1.77 11.06
C LEU A 215 29.65 -2.07 11.92
N ASP A 216 29.79 -1.41 13.07
CA ASP A 216 30.90 -1.64 13.98
C ASP A 216 30.81 -3.04 14.61
N GLN A 217 29.61 -3.52 14.97
CA GLN A 217 29.41 -4.90 15.42
C GLN A 217 29.88 -5.92 14.36
N ILE A 218 29.53 -5.71 13.08
CA ILE A 218 29.92 -6.60 11.98
C ILE A 218 31.44 -6.60 11.79
N VAL A 219 32.05 -5.41 11.69
CA VAL A 219 33.50 -5.26 11.47
C VAL A 219 34.30 -5.79 12.67
N GLN A 220 33.87 -5.55 13.90
CA GLN A 220 34.55 -6.04 15.11
C GLN A 220 34.40 -7.55 15.29
N ARG A 221 33.31 -8.16 14.79
CA ARG A 221 33.10 -9.61 14.88
C ARG A 221 33.91 -10.39 13.84
N PHE A 222 33.83 -9.99 12.57
CA PHE A 222 34.43 -10.73 11.47
C PHE A 222 35.84 -10.24 11.10
N GLY A 223 36.23 -9.06 11.58
CA GLY A 223 37.50 -8.44 11.24
C GLY A 223 37.52 -7.86 9.83
N THR A 224 38.56 -7.08 9.56
CA THR A 224 38.74 -6.36 8.31
C THR A 224 39.25 -7.26 7.18
N ASP A 225 39.79 -8.43 7.52
CA ASP A 225 40.28 -9.42 6.55
C ASP A 225 39.13 -10.17 5.86
N LEU A 226 38.03 -10.45 6.57
CA LEU A 226 36.86 -11.12 6.00
C LEU A 226 35.79 -10.17 5.46
N VAL A 227 35.72 -8.94 5.99
CA VAL A 227 34.70 -7.94 5.64
C VAL A 227 35.22 -6.99 4.57
N ALA A 228 34.55 -7.01 3.43
CA ALA A 228 34.62 -6.00 2.39
C ALA A 228 33.67 -4.85 2.72
N GLU A 229 34.21 -3.75 3.23
CA GLU A 229 33.42 -2.56 3.54
C GLU A 229 33.33 -1.66 2.29
N VAL A 230 32.13 -1.47 1.76
CA VAL A 230 31.84 -0.62 0.59
C VAL A 230 30.83 0.47 1.01
N THR A 231 31.27 1.33 1.92
CA THR A 231 30.45 2.38 2.54
C THR A 231 31.06 3.77 2.29
N GLY A 232 30.34 4.82 2.67
CA GLY A 232 30.84 6.20 2.67
C GLY A 232 31.99 6.47 3.65
N ARG A 233 32.19 5.62 4.67
CA ARG A 233 33.08 5.88 5.82
C ARG A 233 34.52 6.16 5.41
N SER A 234 35.04 7.34 5.73
CA SER A 234 36.48 7.62 5.64
C SER A 234 37.32 6.94 6.72
N ARG A 235 36.73 6.59 7.88
CA ARG A 235 37.39 5.87 8.98
C ARG A 235 36.52 4.75 9.55
N ARG A 236 37.13 3.80 10.23
CA ARG A 236 36.41 2.74 10.96
C ARG A 236 37.04 2.45 12.30
N VAL A 237 36.24 1.92 13.23
CA VAL A 237 36.70 1.51 14.56
C VAL A 237 36.80 0.00 14.60
N VAL A 238 38.02 -0.51 14.74
CA VAL A 238 38.32 -1.94 14.77
C VAL A 238 38.68 -2.39 16.18
N ARG A 239 38.42 -3.65 16.48
CA ARG A 239 38.82 -4.26 17.76
C ARG A 239 40.18 -4.93 17.61
N ARG A 240 41.14 -4.56 18.48
CA ARG A 240 42.48 -5.17 18.55
C ARG A 240 42.73 -5.71 19.96
N GLY A 241 42.35 -6.97 20.21
CA GLY A 241 42.29 -7.51 21.57
C GLY A 241 41.15 -6.85 22.35
N ASP A 242 41.46 -6.30 23.53
CA ASP A 242 40.47 -5.64 24.39
C ASP A 242 40.28 -4.14 24.10
N ARG A 243 41.06 -3.55 23.18
CA ARG A 243 41.01 -2.13 22.83
C ARG A 243 40.37 -1.87 21.46
N LEU A 244 39.85 -0.66 21.30
CA LEU A 244 39.33 -0.15 20.03
C LEU A 244 40.36 0.79 19.40
N ALA A 245 40.63 0.61 18.12
CA ALA A 245 41.57 1.42 17.35
C ALA A 245 40.89 1.99 16.10
N VAL A 246 41.28 3.20 15.70
CA VAL A 246 40.77 3.86 14.50
C VAL A 246 41.67 3.54 13.31
N GLU A 247 41.06 3.08 12.23
CA GLU A 247 41.72 2.87 10.95
C GLU A 247 41.16 3.81 9.89
N SER A 248 42.06 4.54 9.23
CA SER A 248 41.72 5.36 8.07
C SER A 248 41.55 4.49 6.83
N ARG A 249 40.53 4.78 6.03
CA ARG A 249 40.25 4.14 4.74
C ARG A 249 40.69 5.07 3.62
N ALA A 250 41.41 4.55 2.63
CA ALA A 250 41.78 5.32 1.44
C ALA A 250 40.55 5.65 0.60
N ALA A 251 40.58 6.75 -0.18
CA ALA A 251 39.46 7.11 -1.07
C ALA A 251 39.15 6.01 -2.11
N SER A 252 40.16 5.24 -2.52
CA SER A 252 40.02 4.09 -3.41
C SER A 252 39.61 2.78 -2.72
N ALA A 253 39.44 2.78 -1.38
CA ALA A 253 39.17 1.56 -0.61
C ALA A 253 37.95 0.81 -1.13
N ASN A 254 36.86 1.52 -1.48
CA ASN A 254 35.65 0.88 -2.00
C ASN A 254 35.89 0.04 -3.27
N LEU A 255 36.83 0.43 -4.12
CA LEU A 255 37.20 -0.36 -5.31
C LEU A 255 38.00 -1.60 -4.93
N ALA A 256 39.01 -1.45 -4.05
CA ALA A 256 39.83 -2.56 -3.58
C ALA A 256 39.00 -3.60 -2.80
N GLU A 257 38.09 -3.14 -1.94
CA GLU A 257 37.19 -3.98 -1.14
C GLU A 257 36.20 -4.75 -2.04
N THR A 258 35.67 -4.10 -3.07
CA THR A 258 34.81 -4.76 -4.06
C THR A 258 35.58 -5.83 -4.83
N ALA A 259 36.79 -5.52 -5.30
CA ALA A 259 37.64 -6.48 -6.00
C ALA A 259 37.98 -7.67 -5.10
N ALA A 260 38.39 -7.44 -3.85
CA ALA A 260 38.71 -8.49 -2.89
C ALA A 260 37.51 -9.43 -2.62
N PHE A 261 36.29 -8.90 -2.58
CA PHE A 261 35.08 -9.72 -2.48
C PHE A 261 34.84 -10.56 -3.76
N MET A 262 34.95 -9.95 -4.93
CA MET A 262 34.73 -10.63 -6.22
C MET A 262 35.83 -11.66 -6.56
N ASP A 263 37.03 -11.47 -6.01
CA ASP A 263 38.18 -12.37 -6.14
C ASP A 263 38.19 -13.52 -5.11
N ASP A 264 37.13 -13.63 -4.29
CA ASP A 264 36.96 -14.62 -3.20
C ASP A 264 37.99 -14.49 -2.05
N LEU A 265 38.66 -13.34 -1.93
CA LEU A 265 39.55 -13.03 -0.81
C LEU A 265 38.75 -12.66 0.46
N LYS A 266 37.61 -11.99 0.27
CA LYS A 266 36.66 -11.61 1.33
C LYS A 266 35.31 -12.24 1.07
N ARG A 267 34.66 -12.74 2.12
CA ARG A 267 33.39 -13.50 2.01
C ARG A 267 32.16 -12.75 2.54
N VAL A 268 32.37 -11.65 3.25
CA VAL A 268 31.30 -10.78 3.75
C VAL A 268 31.47 -9.42 3.10
N LEU A 269 30.42 -8.88 2.47
CA LEU A 269 30.41 -7.53 1.93
C LEU A 269 29.34 -6.70 2.61
N VAL A 270 29.67 -5.51 3.09
CA VAL A 270 28.70 -4.53 3.62
C VAL A 270 28.70 -3.32 2.71
N PHE A 271 27.52 -2.88 2.28
CA PHE A 271 27.41 -1.67 1.45
C PHE A 271 26.32 -0.73 1.93
N SER A 272 26.53 0.56 1.67
CA SER A 272 25.51 1.61 1.78
C SER A 272 25.19 2.21 0.42
N GLU A 273 24.09 2.96 0.30
CA GLU A 273 23.68 3.62 -0.95
C GLU A 273 24.83 4.46 -1.56
N ALA A 274 25.50 5.26 -0.73
CA ALA A 274 26.64 6.09 -1.14
C ALA A 274 27.83 5.26 -1.65
N GLY A 275 28.12 4.12 -1.00
CA GLY A 275 29.23 3.26 -1.38
C GLY A 275 28.92 2.32 -2.55
N GLY A 276 27.67 1.88 -2.68
CA GLY A 276 27.24 0.88 -3.67
C GLY A 276 26.95 1.42 -5.06
N THR A 277 26.84 2.74 -5.23
CA THR A 277 26.50 3.36 -6.51
C THR A 277 27.42 2.91 -7.64
N GLY A 278 26.83 2.36 -8.71
CA GLY A 278 27.53 1.89 -9.90
C GLY A 278 28.27 0.55 -9.76
N ARG A 279 28.14 -0.15 -8.62
CA ARG A 279 28.84 -1.41 -8.36
C ARG A 279 27.93 -2.63 -8.53
N SER A 280 28.53 -3.80 -8.65
CA SER A 280 27.83 -5.07 -8.79
C SER A 280 28.53 -6.15 -7.98
N TYR A 281 27.75 -6.94 -7.24
CA TYR A 281 28.21 -7.97 -6.29
C TYR A 281 27.58 -9.34 -6.57
N HIS A 282 26.83 -9.48 -7.67
CA HIS A 282 26.25 -10.75 -8.11
C HIS A 282 27.33 -11.83 -8.27
N ALA A 283 26.92 -13.10 -8.22
CA ALA A 283 27.80 -14.24 -8.48
C ALA A 283 28.10 -14.34 -9.99
N GLU A 284 28.85 -13.38 -10.53
CA GLU A 284 29.15 -13.29 -11.96
C GLU A 284 29.92 -14.50 -12.47
N LEU A 285 29.54 -15.02 -13.64
CA LEU A 285 30.21 -16.17 -14.27
C LEU A 285 31.68 -15.91 -14.62
N SER A 286 32.10 -14.66 -14.83
CA SER A 286 33.49 -14.30 -15.12
C SER A 286 34.34 -14.15 -13.85
N ALA A 287 33.71 -13.91 -12.69
CA ALA A 287 34.39 -13.69 -11.42
C ALA A 287 34.89 -14.99 -10.79
N ARG A 288 35.85 -14.88 -9.87
CA ARG A 288 36.34 -16.02 -9.07
C ARG A 288 35.33 -16.42 -8.01
N ASN A 289 34.77 -15.45 -7.29
CA ASN A 289 33.75 -15.70 -6.29
C ASN A 289 32.38 -15.93 -6.95
N ARG A 290 32.02 -17.20 -7.18
CA ARG A 290 30.72 -17.62 -7.73
C ARG A 290 29.77 -18.20 -6.68
N ARG A 291 30.10 -18.07 -5.39
CA ARG A 291 29.31 -18.58 -4.27
C ARG A 291 27.90 -18.00 -4.26
N LEU A 292 26.94 -18.75 -3.73
CA LEU A 292 25.58 -18.26 -3.55
C LEU A 292 25.62 -16.96 -2.74
N ARG A 293 24.94 -15.93 -3.24
CA ARG A 293 24.84 -14.64 -2.57
C ARG A 293 23.66 -14.69 -1.62
N VAL A 294 23.94 -14.73 -0.32
CA VAL A 294 22.92 -14.48 0.70
C VAL A 294 22.92 -12.99 0.98
N HIS A 295 21.92 -12.30 0.45
CA HIS A 295 21.79 -10.86 0.57
C HIS A 295 20.86 -10.52 1.73
N TYR A 296 21.47 -10.06 2.81
CA TYR A 296 20.84 -9.56 4.01
C TYR A 296 20.40 -8.10 3.85
N LEU A 297 19.09 -7.87 3.88
CA LEU A 297 18.51 -6.54 3.95
C LEU A 297 18.36 -6.16 5.43
N LEU A 298 19.46 -5.67 6.02
CA LEU A 298 19.53 -5.32 7.44
C LEU A 298 18.80 -4.01 7.72
N GLU A 299 19.04 -2.97 6.91
CA GLU A 299 18.34 -1.70 7.00
C GLU A 299 17.83 -1.32 5.61
N PRO A 300 16.52 -1.43 5.35
CA PRO A 300 15.98 -1.17 4.02
C PRO A 300 15.85 0.31 3.66
N GLY A 301 15.95 1.19 4.66
CA GLY A 301 15.71 2.62 4.49
C GLY A 301 14.23 3.00 4.39
N TRP A 302 13.98 4.31 4.36
CA TRP A 302 12.64 4.89 4.34
C TRP A 302 11.98 4.87 2.95
N LYS A 303 12.79 4.77 1.91
CA LYS A 303 12.34 4.74 0.51
C LYS A 303 12.52 3.34 -0.03
N ALA A 304 11.43 2.66 -0.30
CA ALA A 304 11.48 1.31 -0.85
C ALA A 304 12.16 1.23 -2.25
N ASP A 305 12.25 2.32 -3.02
CA ASP A 305 13.05 2.33 -4.27
C ASP A 305 14.54 2.11 -4.00
N ALA A 306 15.09 2.74 -2.95
CA ALA A 306 16.48 2.58 -2.57
C ALA A 306 16.74 1.14 -2.07
N ALA A 307 15.79 0.57 -1.32
CA ALA A 307 15.84 -0.83 -0.90
C ALA A 307 15.95 -1.77 -2.11
N ILE A 308 15.05 -1.61 -3.09
CA ILE A 308 14.99 -2.44 -4.30
C ILE A 308 16.22 -2.25 -5.19
N GLN A 309 16.68 -1.01 -5.35
CA GLN A 309 17.92 -0.75 -6.09
C GLN A 309 19.10 -1.48 -5.46
N GLY A 310 19.13 -1.52 -4.12
CA GLY A 310 20.04 -2.33 -3.32
C GLY A 310 20.09 -3.80 -3.72
N LEU A 311 18.93 -4.45 -3.79
CA LEU A 311 18.79 -5.86 -4.22
C LEU A 311 19.33 -6.10 -5.64
N GLY A 312 19.22 -5.10 -6.51
CA GLY A 312 19.78 -5.13 -7.87
C GLY A 312 21.31 -5.14 -7.94
N HIS A 313 22.04 -4.95 -6.83
CA HIS A 313 23.49 -5.13 -6.82
C HIS A 313 23.90 -6.61 -6.78
N THR A 314 23.07 -7.51 -6.25
CA THR A 314 23.37 -8.95 -6.18
C THR A 314 22.56 -9.79 -7.16
N ASN A 315 21.49 -9.25 -7.74
CA ASN A 315 20.73 -9.89 -8.80
C ASN A 315 21.00 -9.21 -10.15
N ARG A 316 21.72 -9.88 -11.05
CA ARG A 316 22.10 -9.39 -12.39
C ARG A 316 22.03 -10.48 -13.45
N THR A 317 21.99 -10.09 -14.72
CA THR A 317 22.22 -11.03 -15.83
C THR A 317 23.67 -11.55 -15.78
N ASN A 318 23.95 -12.72 -16.37
CA ASN A 318 25.28 -13.37 -16.34
C ASN A 318 25.75 -13.85 -14.95
N GLN A 319 24.82 -14.04 -14.01
CA GLN A 319 25.11 -14.69 -12.72
C GLN A 319 25.07 -16.21 -12.84
N ALA A 320 25.96 -16.89 -12.11
CA ALA A 320 26.01 -18.35 -12.03
C ALA A 320 24.74 -18.95 -11.41
N GLN A 321 24.15 -18.23 -10.46
CA GLN A 321 22.93 -18.61 -9.75
C GLN A 321 22.26 -17.36 -9.14
N PRO A 322 20.93 -17.37 -8.98
CA PRO A 322 20.20 -16.29 -8.33
C PRO A 322 20.55 -16.15 -6.84
N PRO A 323 20.48 -14.93 -6.27
CA PRO A 323 20.70 -14.73 -4.84
C PRO A 323 19.52 -15.22 -3.99
N LEU A 324 19.82 -15.49 -2.72
CA LEU A 324 18.83 -15.64 -1.64
C LEU A 324 18.70 -14.30 -0.91
N PHE A 325 17.49 -13.74 -0.87
CA PHE A 325 17.21 -12.50 -0.13
C PHE A 325 16.73 -12.79 1.29
N ARG A 326 17.42 -12.24 2.29
CA ARG A 326 17.07 -12.35 3.71
C ARG A 326 16.82 -10.98 4.34
N PRO A 327 15.58 -10.45 4.28
CA PRO A 327 15.19 -9.33 5.12
C PRO A 327 15.31 -9.69 6.60
N ILE A 328 15.86 -8.78 7.39
CA ILE A 328 15.92 -8.95 8.85
C ILE A 328 15.03 -7.92 9.50
N ALA A 329 14.15 -8.36 10.39
CA ALA A 329 13.30 -7.49 11.20
C ALA A 329 13.23 -7.98 12.63
N THR A 330 12.82 -7.09 13.53
CA THR A 330 12.53 -7.45 14.92
C THR A 330 11.07 -7.82 15.10
N ASP A 331 10.75 -8.43 16.24
CA ASP A 331 9.38 -8.66 16.70
C ASP A 331 8.69 -7.39 17.25
N VAL A 332 9.35 -6.23 17.19
CA VAL A 332 8.77 -4.93 17.57
C VAL A 332 7.75 -4.50 16.53
N LYS A 333 6.49 -4.36 16.96
CA LYS A 333 5.35 -4.06 16.08
C LYS A 333 5.54 -2.79 15.26
N ALA A 334 6.16 -1.75 15.81
CA ALA A 334 6.45 -0.53 15.07
C ALA A 334 7.39 -0.72 13.86
N GLU A 335 8.25 -1.74 13.87
CA GLU A 335 9.16 -2.02 12.75
C GLU A 335 8.43 -2.69 11.57
N LYS A 336 7.30 -3.37 11.81
CA LYS A 336 6.52 -4.06 10.76
C LYS A 336 6.11 -3.13 9.61
N ARG A 337 5.91 -1.84 9.88
CA ARG A 337 5.65 -0.83 8.84
C ARG A 337 6.73 -0.84 7.76
N PHE A 338 8.01 -0.93 8.13
CA PHE A 338 9.11 -0.84 7.17
C PHE A 338 9.07 -2.01 6.20
N LEU A 339 8.82 -3.20 6.74
CA LEU A 339 8.67 -4.42 5.96
C LEU A 339 7.49 -4.36 4.99
N SER A 340 6.32 -3.88 5.44
CA SER A 340 5.11 -3.87 4.61
C SER A 340 5.21 -2.93 3.41
N THR A 341 5.87 -1.78 3.54
CA THR A 341 6.11 -0.89 2.40
C THR A 341 7.04 -1.52 1.36
N ILE A 342 8.07 -2.28 1.78
CA ILE A 342 9.02 -2.94 0.89
C ILE A 342 8.36 -4.13 0.19
N ALA A 343 7.64 -4.96 0.95
CA ALA A 343 6.83 -6.08 0.47
C ALA A 343 5.96 -5.67 -0.73
N ARG A 344 5.15 -4.63 -0.54
CA ARG A 344 4.24 -4.12 -1.57
C ARG A 344 4.98 -3.67 -2.83
N ARG A 345 6.15 -3.06 -2.70
CA ARG A 345 6.93 -2.62 -3.86
C ARG A 345 7.60 -3.78 -4.58
N LEU A 346 8.07 -4.81 -3.87
CA LEU A 346 8.56 -6.05 -4.48
C LEU A 346 7.44 -6.75 -5.28
N ASP A 347 6.23 -6.84 -4.73
CA ASP A 347 5.06 -7.39 -5.44
C ASP A 347 4.69 -6.57 -6.68
N THR A 348 4.80 -5.24 -6.58
CA THR A 348 4.58 -4.34 -7.71
C THR A 348 5.66 -4.50 -8.77
N LEU A 349 6.92 -4.74 -8.38
CA LEU A 349 8.02 -5.01 -9.30
C LEU A 349 7.82 -6.33 -10.05
N GLY A 350 7.36 -7.39 -9.37
CA GLY A 350 6.96 -8.65 -9.99
C GLY A 350 5.87 -8.44 -11.04
N ALA A 351 4.89 -7.59 -10.73
CA ALA A 351 3.81 -7.22 -11.65
C ALA A 351 4.31 -6.52 -12.92
N ILE A 352 5.34 -5.69 -12.81
CA ILE A 352 5.92 -4.91 -13.91
C ILE A 352 6.90 -5.76 -14.74
N THR A 353 7.69 -6.62 -14.09
CA THR A 353 8.74 -7.44 -14.72
C THR A 353 8.19 -8.67 -15.43
N ARG A 354 7.26 -9.40 -14.78
CA ARG A 354 6.69 -10.65 -15.31
C ARG A 354 5.26 -10.51 -15.82
N GLY A 355 4.62 -9.35 -15.62
CA GLY A 355 3.18 -9.26 -15.81
C GLY A 355 2.41 -10.09 -14.79
N GLN A 356 2.96 -10.32 -13.59
CA GLN A 356 2.34 -11.09 -12.51
C GLN A 356 2.70 -10.54 -11.13
N ARG A 357 1.71 -10.07 -10.35
CA ARG A 357 1.92 -9.65 -8.94
C ARG A 357 2.40 -10.76 -7.98
N GLN A 358 2.10 -12.04 -8.24
CA GLN A 358 2.20 -13.13 -7.25
C GLN A 358 3.58 -13.80 -7.13
N THR A 359 4.66 -13.18 -7.63
CA THR A 359 6.00 -13.78 -7.58
C THR A 359 6.92 -13.15 -6.52
N GLY A 360 6.47 -12.12 -5.80
CA GLY A 360 7.32 -11.30 -4.93
C GLY A 360 7.42 -11.73 -3.46
N GLY A 361 6.45 -12.47 -2.93
CA GLY A 361 6.49 -12.95 -1.55
C GLY A 361 6.05 -14.40 -1.47
N GLN A 362 6.99 -15.36 -1.59
CA GLN A 362 6.79 -16.79 -1.28
C GLN A 362 6.27 -17.00 0.17
N GLY A 363 5.05 -16.55 0.48
CA GLY A 363 4.56 -16.42 1.86
C GLY A 363 5.27 -15.37 2.71
N LEU A 364 6.15 -14.53 2.14
CA LEU A 364 6.99 -13.58 2.89
C LEU A 364 6.18 -12.49 3.60
N PHE A 365 5.01 -12.13 3.06
CA PHE A 365 4.11 -11.12 3.62
C PHE A 365 2.65 -11.50 3.38
N ARG A 366 1.82 -11.30 4.40
CA ARG A 366 0.38 -11.53 4.32
C ARG A 366 -0.33 -10.29 3.78
N PRO A 367 -1.48 -10.43 3.11
CA PRO A 367 -2.29 -9.28 2.69
C PRO A 367 -2.63 -8.33 3.85
N GLU A 368 -2.82 -8.86 5.08
CA GLU A 368 -3.04 -8.09 6.30
C GLU A 368 -1.83 -7.25 6.74
N ASP A 369 -0.62 -7.57 6.28
CA ASP A 369 0.57 -6.75 6.56
C ASP A 369 0.54 -5.42 5.79
N ASN A 370 -0.36 -5.25 4.81
CA ASN A 370 -0.50 -3.99 4.07
C ASN A 370 -1.24 -2.89 4.88
N LEU A 371 -0.47 -2.23 5.75
CA LEU A 371 -0.94 -1.13 6.59
C LEU A 371 -1.23 0.18 5.83
N GLU A 372 -1.04 0.25 4.51
CA GLU A 372 -1.35 1.43 3.69
C GLU A 372 -2.73 1.36 3.00
N SER A 373 -3.43 0.22 3.15
CA SER A 373 -4.75 -0.04 2.55
C SER A 373 -5.86 0.90 3.08
N HIS A 374 -6.97 1.01 2.34
CA HIS A 374 -8.11 1.78 2.84
C HIS A 374 -8.73 1.11 4.08
N TYR A 375 -8.74 -0.23 4.14
CA TYR A 375 -9.16 -0.99 5.34
C TYR A 375 -8.34 -0.60 6.57
N ALA A 376 -7.02 -0.44 6.43
CA ALA A 376 -6.15 0.00 7.52
C ALA A 376 -6.44 1.44 7.98
N ARG A 377 -6.81 2.34 7.05
CA ARG A 377 -7.22 3.71 7.40
C ARG A 377 -8.55 3.72 8.15
N ASP A 378 -9.51 2.91 7.72
CA ASP A 378 -10.81 2.78 8.37
C ASP A 378 -10.69 2.15 9.76
N ALA A 379 -9.87 1.10 9.88
CA ALA A 379 -9.55 0.46 11.16
C ALA A 379 -8.87 1.44 12.13
N LEU A 380 -7.93 2.26 11.65
CA LEU A 380 -7.28 3.28 12.45
C LEU A 380 -8.26 4.35 12.93
N ARG A 381 -9.17 4.79 12.05
CA ARG A 381 -10.22 5.75 12.44
C ARG A 381 -11.09 5.17 13.56
N GLN A 382 -11.45 3.91 13.45
CA GLN A 382 -12.22 3.20 14.48
C GLN A 382 -11.43 3.05 15.79
N LEU A 383 -10.12 2.78 15.73
CA LEU A 383 -9.26 2.75 16.91
C LEU A 383 -9.27 4.09 17.66
N TYR A 384 -9.14 5.22 16.95
CA TYR A 384 -9.21 6.54 17.57
C TYR A 384 -10.55 6.80 18.26
N LEU A 385 -11.66 6.37 17.66
CA LEU A 385 -12.98 6.46 18.29
C LEU A 385 -13.08 5.61 19.55
N LEU A 386 -12.49 4.42 19.57
CA LEU A 386 -12.45 3.57 20.77
C LEU A 386 -11.59 4.19 21.87
N LEU A 387 -10.45 4.80 21.53
CA LEU A 387 -9.59 5.52 22.47
C LEU A 387 -10.33 6.69 23.12
N VAL A 388 -11.02 7.53 22.33
CA VAL A 388 -11.80 8.65 22.86
C VAL A 388 -12.94 8.18 23.77
N ARG A 389 -13.53 7.01 23.46
CA ARG A 389 -14.60 6.40 24.28
C ARG A 389 -14.08 5.61 25.48
N GLY A 390 -12.76 5.54 25.69
CA GLY A 390 -12.15 4.77 26.78
C GLY A 390 -12.36 3.26 26.69
N LYS A 391 -12.52 2.72 25.48
CA LYS A 391 -12.81 1.30 25.21
C LYS A 391 -11.58 0.47 24.85
N VAL A 392 -10.39 1.06 24.89
CA VAL A 392 -9.13 0.34 24.67
C VAL A 392 -8.55 -0.01 26.05
N GLU A 393 -8.63 -1.28 26.43
CA GLU A 393 -8.06 -1.76 27.67
C GLU A 393 -6.54 -1.53 27.68
N GLY A 394 -5.98 -1.05 28.79
CA GLY A 394 -4.55 -0.76 28.92
C GLY A 394 -4.07 0.55 28.28
N CYS A 395 -4.93 1.32 27.60
CA CYS A 395 -4.56 2.64 27.07
C CYS A 395 -5.71 3.65 27.17
N SER A 396 -5.59 4.62 28.08
CA SER A 396 -6.50 5.75 28.14
C SER A 396 -6.20 6.78 27.04
N LEU A 397 -7.17 7.63 26.70
CA LEU A 397 -6.95 8.75 25.79
C LEU A 397 -5.77 9.62 26.25
N GLN A 398 -5.73 9.98 27.53
CA GLN A 398 -4.66 10.81 28.09
C GLN A 398 -3.29 10.13 27.92
N THR A 399 -3.20 8.84 28.26
CA THR A 399 -1.97 8.05 28.09
C THR A 399 -1.53 8.01 26.62
N PHE A 400 -2.46 7.83 25.68
CA PHE A 400 -2.18 7.83 24.26
C PHE A 400 -1.64 9.19 23.79
N GLU A 401 -2.30 10.29 24.16
CA GLU A 401 -1.91 11.63 23.74
C GLU A 401 -0.55 12.03 24.34
N ASP A 402 -0.30 11.71 25.61
CA ASP A 402 0.96 12.02 26.30
C ASP A 402 2.13 11.21 25.73
N ALA A 403 1.91 9.95 25.38
CA ALA A 403 2.95 9.08 24.85
C ALA A 403 3.25 9.35 23.35
N THR A 404 2.24 9.72 22.56
CA THR A 404 2.39 9.91 21.10
C THR A 404 2.54 11.36 20.67
N GLY A 405 2.13 12.31 21.51
CA GLY A 405 2.03 13.73 21.17
C GLY A 405 0.92 14.06 20.16
N LEU A 406 0.04 13.10 19.86
CA LEU A 406 -1.11 13.28 18.97
C LEU A 406 -2.29 13.82 19.76
N LYS A 407 -3.06 14.72 19.14
CA LYS A 407 -4.30 15.25 19.71
C LYS A 407 -5.47 14.75 18.89
N LEU A 408 -6.35 13.97 19.51
CA LEU A 408 -7.55 13.39 18.88
C LEU A 408 -8.79 14.26 19.13
N MET A 409 -8.77 15.09 20.16
CA MET A 409 -9.86 15.99 20.53
C MET A 409 -9.50 17.47 20.34
N ASP A 410 -10.53 18.29 20.17
CA ASP A 410 -10.49 19.75 20.24
C ASP A 410 -11.58 20.27 21.20
N ALA A 411 -11.81 21.59 21.24
CA ALA A 411 -12.80 22.21 22.12
C ALA A 411 -14.25 21.79 21.82
N ASN A 412 -14.52 21.28 20.61
CA ASN A 412 -15.86 20.93 20.12
C ASN A 412 -16.10 19.41 20.07
N GLY A 413 -15.09 18.58 20.35
CA GLY A 413 -15.21 17.12 20.39
C GLY A 413 -14.05 16.44 19.70
N ILE A 414 -14.34 15.42 18.89
CA ILE A 414 -13.32 14.72 18.08
C ILE A 414 -12.96 15.61 16.90
N LYS A 415 -11.66 15.73 16.60
CA LYS A 415 -11.19 16.51 15.46
C LYS A 415 -11.73 15.95 14.14
N ASP A 416 -12.13 16.85 13.25
CA ASP A 416 -12.52 16.52 11.87
C ASP A 416 -11.36 15.85 11.10
N GLU A 417 -10.17 16.43 11.21
CA GLU A 417 -8.94 15.92 10.61
C GLU A 417 -8.13 15.10 11.64
N LEU A 418 -8.33 13.78 11.62
CA LEU A 418 -7.58 12.85 12.45
C LEU A 418 -6.20 12.53 11.86
N PRO A 419 -5.19 12.21 12.70
CA PRO A 419 -3.84 11.93 12.22
C PRO A 419 -3.80 10.72 11.26
N PRO A 420 -3.15 10.84 10.10
CA PRO A 420 -3.09 9.76 9.11
C PRO A 420 -2.26 8.57 9.61
N ILE A 421 -2.44 7.41 8.99
CA ILE A 421 -1.76 6.15 9.36
C ILE A 421 -0.24 6.25 9.36
N THR A 422 0.33 7.01 8.42
CA THR A 422 1.78 7.25 8.37
C THR A 422 2.28 8.02 9.59
N THR A 423 1.48 8.93 10.15
CA THR A 423 1.81 9.65 11.38
C THR A 423 1.67 8.72 12.58
N PHE A 424 0.56 7.98 12.68
CA PHE A 424 0.32 6.99 13.76
C PHE A 424 1.48 6.01 13.89
N LEU A 425 1.84 5.33 12.80
CA LEU A 425 2.91 4.33 12.81
C LEU A 425 4.28 4.95 13.14
N ASN A 426 4.53 6.20 12.74
CA ASN A 426 5.76 6.92 13.11
C ASN A 426 5.81 7.25 14.61
N ARG A 427 4.67 7.46 15.27
CA ARG A 427 4.62 7.69 16.72
C ARG A 427 4.77 6.40 17.51
N LEU A 428 4.29 5.28 16.97
CA LEU A 428 4.37 3.96 17.60
C LEU A 428 5.81 3.52 17.89
N LEU A 429 6.78 3.94 17.06
CA LEU A 429 8.22 3.64 17.23
C LEU A 429 8.80 4.08 18.59
N ALA A 430 8.29 5.13 19.20
CA ALA A 430 8.84 5.65 20.46
C ALA A 430 8.03 5.27 21.70
N LEU A 431 7.07 4.35 21.55
CA LEU A 431 6.29 3.81 22.67
C LEU A 431 6.99 2.59 23.26
N THR A 432 6.74 2.30 24.53
CA THR A 432 7.21 1.06 25.16
C THR A 432 6.63 -0.15 24.45
N ILE A 433 7.33 -1.28 24.48
CA ILE A 433 6.93 -2.52 23.82
C ILE A 433 5.52 -2.95 24.24
N ASP A 434 5.19 -2.83 25.53
CA ASP A 434 3.85 -3.16 26.04
C ASP A 434 2.76 -2.27 25.46
N LEU A 435 2.98 -0.94 25.43
CA LEU A 435 2.00 0.00 24.90
C LEU A 435 1.84 -0.15 23.38
N GLN A 436 2.93 -0.46 22.67
CA GLN A 436 2.85 -0.87 21.27
C GLN A 436 1.98 -2.12 21.12
N GLY A 437 2.19 -3.13 21.97
CA GLY A 437 1.40 -4.36 21.99
C GLY A 437 -0.09 -4.09 22.15
N VAL A 438 -0.48 -3.28 23.13
CA VAL A 438 -1.89 -2.90 23.39
C VAL A 438 -2.52 -2.23 22.18
N LEU A 439 -1.90 -1.15 21.69
CA LEU A 439 -2.47 -0.35 20.59
C LEU A 439 -2.48 -1.12 19.27
N PHE A 440 -1.44 -1.89 19.00
CA PHE A 440 -1.30 -2.62 17.75
C PHE A 440 -2.19 -3.87 17.72
N THR A 441 -2.41 -4.54 18.85
CA THR A 441 -3.35 -5.67 18.93
C THR A 441 -4.78 -5.20 18.66
N ALA A 442 -5.23 -4.14 19.35
CA ALA A 442 -6.54 -3.55 19.11
C ALA A 442 -6.71 -3.08 17.65
N PHE A 443 -5.64 -2.55 17.05
CA PHE A 443 -5.63 -2.17 15.64
C PHE A 443 -5.68 -3.38 14.68
N GLU A 444 -4.88 -4.43 14.92
CA GLU A 444 -4.85 -5.68 14.13
C GLU A 444 -6.23 -6.36 14.17
N GLU A 445 -6.90 -6.41 15.33
CA GLU A 445 -8.25 -6.97 15.47
C GLU A 445 -9.29 -6.20 14.63
N LEU A 446 -9.26 -4.86 14.69
CA LEU A 446 -10.15 -4.03 13.87
C LEU A 446 -9.87 -4.19 12.37
N LEU A 447 -8.60 -4.26 11.99
CA LEU A 447 -8.20 -4.46 10.61
C LEU A 447 -8.69 -5.83 10.10
N ASN A 448 -8.46 -6.89 10.87
CA ASN A 448 -8.90 -8.24 10.54
C ASN A 448 -10.42 -8.29 10.38
N ALA A 449 -11.18 -7.72 11.32
CA ALA A 449 -12.64 -7.67 11.22
C ALA A 449 -13.13 -6.92 9.96
N LYS A 450 -12.45 -5.83 9.56
CA LYS A 450 -12.77 -5.08 8.33
C LYS A 450 -12.43 -5.88 7.07
N VAL A 451 -11.29 -6.55 7.05
CA VAL A 451 -10.85 -7.40 5.95
C VAL A 451 -11.79 -8.58 5.80
N GLU A 452 -12.08 -9.31 6.87
CA GLU A 452 -13.03 -10.43 6.89
C GLU A 452 -14.43 -9.99 6.47
N GLY A 453 -14.92 -8.84 6.96
CA GLY A 453 -16.20 -8.28 6.52
C GLY A 453 -16.22 -7.91 5.04
N ALA A 454 -15.12 -7.39 4.50
CA ALA A 454 -14.98 -7.11 3.08
C ALA A 454 -14.91 -8.40 2.24
N ILE A 455 -14.25 -9.45 2.75
CA ILE A 455 -14.16 -10.76 2.09
C ILE A 455 -15.55 -11.40 2.06
N ALA A 456 -16.24 -11.41 3.21
CA ALA A 456 -17.59 -11.96 3.32
C ALA A 456 -18.62 -11.23 2.45
N SER A 457 -18.43 -9.94 2.19
CA SER A 457 -19.28 -9.14 1.30
C SER A 457 -18.86 -9.18 -0.17
N GLY A 458 -17.74 -9.84 -0.52
CA GLY A 458 -17.19 -9.86 -1.88
C GLY A 458 -16.64 -8.51 -2.38
N VAL A 459 -16.53 -7.53 -1.48
CA VAL A 459 -16.01 -6.18 -1.76
C VAL A 459 -14.50 -6.08 -1.48
N TYR A 460 -13.88 -7.13 -0.93
CA TYR A 460 -12.45 -7.14 -0.63
C TYR A 460 -11.59 -6.96 -1.88
N ASP A 461 -10.92 -5.81 -1.98
CA ASP A 461 -10.03 -5.49 -3.08
C ASP A 461 -8.65 -6.09 -2.82
N VAL A 462 -8.46 -7.35 -3.25
CA VAL A 462 -7.15 -8.04 -3.25
C VAL A 462 -6.24 -7.53 -4.38
N GLY A 463 -6.71 -6.59 -5.22
CA GLY A 463 -6.21 -6.46 -6.58
C GLY A 463 -6.70 -7.62 -7.47
N LEU A 464 -6.02 -7.88 -8.59
CA LEU A 464 -6.40 -8.91 -9.59
C LEU A 464 -6.87 -10.22 -8.92
N GLU A 465 -8.18 -10.48 -8.99
CA GLU A 465 -8.79 -11.66 -8.39
C GLU A 465 -8.36 -12.88 -9.24
N THR A 466 -7.58 -13.77 -8.64
CA THR A 466 -7.32 -15.08 -9.26
C THR A 466 -8.55 -15.93 -9.00
N LEU A 467 -9.33 -16.21 -10.05
CA LEU A 467 -10.44 -17.14 -9.97
C LEU A 467 -9.88 -18.53 -9.66
N GLN A 468 -10.40 -19.13 -8.60
CA GLN A 468 -10.11 -20.50 -8.21
C GLN A 468 -11.38 -21.33 -8.40
N ALA A 469 -11.23 -22.44 -9.12
CA ALA A 469 -12.27 -23.43 -9.34
C ALA A 469 -11.60 -24.79 -9.51
N GLU A 470 -12.41 -25.85 -9.50
CA GLU A 470 -11.90 -27.21 -9.76
C GLU A 470 -11.46 -27.33 -11.22
N SER A 471 -12.15 -26.61 -12.11
CA SER A 471 -11.89 -26.62 -13.54
C SER A 471 -12.35 -25.31 -14.21
N PHE A 472 -11.55 -24.86 -15.18
CA PHE A 472 -11.87 -23.79 -16.11
C PHE A 472 -11.68 -24.28 -17.55
N ILE A 473 -12.79 -24.45 -18.28
CA ILE A 473 -12.79 -24.92 -19.66
C ILE A 473 -13.25 -23.79 -20.57
N ILE A 474 -12.42 -23.43 -21.56
CA ILE A 474 -12.82 -22.45 -22.58
C ILE A 474 -13.70 -23.16 -23.60
N THR A 475 -14.93 -22.71 -23.76
CA THR A 475 -15.88 -23.29 -24.72
C THR A 475 -15.96 -22.52 -26.03
N ASP A 476 -15.69 -21.20 -26.01
CA ASP A 476 -15.77 -20.35 -27.20
C ASP A 476 -14.72 -19.23 -27.12
N ARG A 477 -14.15 -18.89 -28.29
CA ARG A 477 -13.12 -17.86 -28.48
C ARG A 477 -13.48 -17.01 -29.67
N ARG A 478 -13.75 -15.73 -29.47
CA ARG A 478 -14.12 -14.81 -30.56
C ARG A 478 -13.29 -13.54 -30.54
N PRO A 479 -12.61 -13.18 -31.65
CA PRO A 479 -11.95 -11.89 -31.75
C PRO A 479 -13.01 -10.78 -31.84
N ILE A 480 -12.92 -9.78 -30.96
CA ILE A 480 -13.80 -8.60 -30.97
C ILE A 480 -13.08 -7.33 -31.43
N TYR A 481 -11.75 -7.36 -31.47
CA TYR A 481 -10.92 -6.29 -31.99
C TYR A 481 -9.55 -6.84 -32.38
N THR A 482 -9.00 -6.34 -33.49
CA THR A 482 -7.63 -6.62 -33.91
C THR A 482 -6.92 -5.30 -34.12
N HIS A 483 -5.81 -5.09 -33.42
CA HIS A 483 -5.04 -3.86 -33.50
C HIS A 483 -4.29 -3.80 -34.84
N PRO A 484 -4.62 -2.87 -35.77
CA PRO A 484 -4.10 -2.91 -37.13
C PRO A 484 -2.55 -2.83 -37.23
N PRO A 485 -1.84 -2.01 -36.43
CA PRO A 485 -0.38 -1.92 -36.49
C PRO A 485 0.39 -3.16 -35.99
N THR A 486 -0.15 -3.91 -35.02
CA THR A 486 0.60 -4.98 -34.34
C THR A 486 0.00 -6.37 -34.53
N GLY A 487 -1.19 -6.48 -35.13
CA GLY A 487 -1.94 -7.72 -35.26
C GLY A 487 -2.43 -8.31 -33.94
N ALA A 488 -2.20 -7.62 -32.80
CA ALA A 488 -2.61 -8.11 -31.49
C ALA A 488 -4.14 -8.07 -31.36
N GLU A 489 -4.72 -9.18 -30.91
CA GLU A 489 -6.16 -9.34 -30.82
C GLU A 489 -6.68 -9.11 -29.39
N THR A 490 -7.89 -8.60 -29.31
CA THR A 490 -8.77 -8.67 -28.15
C THR A 490 -9.82 -9.72 -28.41
N ARG A 491 -9.93 -10.69 -27.50
CA ARG A 491 -10.81 -11.84 -27.64
C ARG A 491 -11.83 -11.87 -26.51
N LEU A 492 -13.07 -12.15 -26.85
CA LEU A 492 -14.09 -12.58 -25.90
C LEU A 492 -13.98 -14.10 -25.74
N LEU A 493 -13.81 -14.52 -24.49
CA LEU A 493 -13.72 -15.91 -24.08
C LEU A 493 -14.98 -16.28 -23.32
N THR A 494 -15.61 -17.38 -23.68
CA THR A 494 -16.65 -18.02 -22.88
C THR A 494 -16.04 -19.21 -22.16
N ILE A 495 -16.17 -19.24 -20.84
CA ILE A 495 -15.48 -20.19 -19.97
C ILE A 495 -16.50 -20.84 -19.06
N ILE A 496 -16.55 -22.16 -19.04
CA ILE A 496 -17.28 -22.91 -18.03
C ILE A 496 -16.38 -23.01 -16.80
N GLU A 497 -16.87 -22.51 -15.69
CA GLU A 497 -16.28 -22.64 -14.36
C GLU A 497 -17.01 -23.75 -13.61
N ARG A 498 -16.27 -24.77 -13.18
CA ARG A 498 -16.80 -25.84 -12.32
C ARG A 498 -16.25 -25.69 -10.92
N ARG A 499 -17.11 -25.33 -9.96
CA ARG A 499 -16.76 -25.21 -8.54
C ARG A 499 -17.33 -26.37 -7.75
N ARG A 500 -16.53 -26.94 -6.85
CA ARG A 500 -17.02 -27.92 -5.88
C ARG A 500 -17.85 -27.21 -4.83
N ASN A 501 -19.08 -27.66 -4.62
CA ASN A 501 -19.91 -27.13 -3.55
C ASN A 501 -19.40 -27.70 -2.22
N ARG A 502 -19.23 -26.82 -1.23
CA ARG A 502 -18.82 -27.19 0.13
C ARG A 502 -19.89 -26.71 1.09
N PRO A 503 -21.02 -27.42 1.17
CA PRO A 503 -22.08 -27.04 2.10
C PRO A 503 -21.55 -27.13 3.53
N MET A 504 -21.92 -26.15 4.35
CA MET A 504 -21.62 -26.12 5.77
C MET A 504 -22.27 -27.33 6.45
N THR A 505 -21.46 -28.08 7.20
CA THR A 505 -21.95 -29.25 7.94
C THR A 505 -22.86 -28.84 9.09
N LEU A 506 -23.70 -29.76 9.54
CA LEU A 506 -24.60 -29.52 10.68
C LEU A 506 -23.83 -29.15 11.96
N ASP A 507 -22.69 -29.80 12.21
CA ASP A 507 -21.86 -29.52 13.39
C ASP A 507 -21.32 -28.08 13.36
N GLN A 508 -20.84 -27.63 12.19
CA GLN A 508 -20.41 -26.23 11.99
C GLN A 508 -21.56 -25.22 12.16
N ALA A 509 -22.78 -25.60 11.75
CA ALA A 509 -23.96 -24.76 11.99
C ALA A 509 -24.27 -24.65 13.49
N PHE A 510 -24.06 -25.73 14.25
CA PHE A 510 -24.22 -25.73 15.70
C PHE A 510 -23.10 -25.01 16.46
N ASP A 511 -21.90 -24.89 15.91
CA ASP A 511 -20.82 -24.09 16.53
C ASP A 511 -21.25 -22.61 16.72
N TYR A 512 -22.12 -22.08 15.85
CA TYR A 512 -22.66 -20.72 16.01
C TYR A 512 -23.55 -20.56 17.25
N LEU A 513 -24.05 -21.64 17.85
CA LEU A 513 -24.79 -21.61 19.12
C LEU A 513 -23.90 -21.30 20.33
N ALA A 514 -22.59 -21.18 20.14
CA ALA A 514 -21.70 -20.61 21.15
C ALA A 514 -22.02 -19.13 21.45
N ASP A 515 -22.60 -18.37 20.51
CA ASP A 515 -23.17 -17.06 20.81
C ASP A 515 -24.58 -17.24 21.39
N ALA A 516 -24.80 -16.73 22.60
CA ALA A 516 -26.08 -16.80 23.31
C ALA A 516 -27.24 -16.11 22.56
N ARG A 517 -26.96 -15.31 21.52
CA ARG A 517 -27.95 -14.61 20.70
C ARG A 517 -28.23 -15.32 19.36
N ALA A 518 -27.61 -16.48 19.11
CA ALA A 518 -27.88 -17.27 17.92
C ALA A 518 -29.23 -18.00 18.04
N VAL A 519 -30.02 -18.02 16.97
CA VAL A 519 -31.33 -18.68 16.93
C VAL A 519 -31.40 -19.63 15.74
N LEU A 520 -31.81 -20.87 15.97
CA LEU A 520 -32.09 -21.83 14.90
C LEU A 520 -33.47 -21.53 14.32
N LEU A 521 -33.55 -21.36 13.01
CA LEU A 521 -34.77 -21.04 12.30
C LEU A 521 -35.09 -22.09 11.23
N VAL A 522 -36.38 -22.39 11.08
CA VAL A 522 -36.91 -23.13 9.93
C VAL A 522 -38.02 -22.31 9.29
N ASN A 523 -38.00 -22.22 7.97
CA ASN A 523 -39.01 -21.49 7.22
C ASN A 523 -40.23 -22.38 6.98
N GLU A 524 -41.40 -22.00 7.50
CA GLU A 524 -42.61 -22.85 7.43
C GLU A 524 -43.09 -23.09 6.00
N ARG A 525 -42.88 -22.14 5.09
CA ARG A 525 -43.37 -22.23 3.71
C ARG A 525 -42.45 -23.02 2.79
N SER A 526 -41.15 -22.92 3.00
CA SER A 526 -40.14 -23.55 2.13
C SER A 526 -39.46 -24.78 2.75
N GLY A 527 -39.67 -25.04 4.05
CA GLY A 527 -39.03 -26.13 4.79
C GLY A 527 -37.52 -25.93 4.99
N ARG A 528 -36.99 -24.75 4.67
CA ARG A 528 -35.56 -24.45 4.65
C ARG A 528 -35.04 -24.08 6.03
N ALA A 529 -33.79 -24.39 6.33
CA ALA A 529 -33.14 -24.12 7.61
C ALA A 529 -32.17 -22.93 7.52
N ALA A 530 -32.08 -22.13 8.58
CA ALA A 530 -31.12 -21.04 8.72
C ALA A 530 -30.72 -20.82 10.19
N VAL A 531 -29.45 -20.50 10.44
CA VAL A 531 -29.00 -19.99 11.75
C VAL A 531 -29.01 -18.47 11.70
N GLN A 532 -29.76 -17.84 12.59
CA GLN A 532 -29.75 -16.39 12.77
C GLN A 532 -28.67 -16.00 13.76
N ILE A 533 -27.79 -15.08 13.37
CA ILE A 533 -26.84 -14.43 14.28
C ILE A 533 -26.94 -12.90 14.17
N PRO A 534 -26.57 -12.14 15.22
CA PRO A 534 -26.52 -10.68 15.16
C PRO A 534 -25.58 -10.17 14.07
N ALA A 535 -25.98 -9.13 13.34
CA ALA A 535 -25.14 -8.43 12.37
C ALA A 535 -24.96 -6.95 12.76
N PRO A 536 -23.89 -6.28 12.31
CA PRO A 536 -23.72 -4.84 12.52
C PRO A 536 -24.91 -4.06 11.96
N SER A 537 -25.43 -3.11 12.73
CA SER A 537 -26.52 -2.22 12.30
C SER A 537 -26.10 -1.35 11.11
N LEU A 538 -27.03 -1.08 10.21
CA LEU A 538 -26.82 -0.23 9.03
C LEU A 538 -27.43 1.15 9.28
N MET A 539 -26.67 2.21 9.03
CA MET A 539 -27.20 3.58 9.06
C MET A 539 -27.76 3.91 7.68
N LEU A 540 -29.04 4.25 7.61
CA LEU A 540 -29.74 4.62 6.38
C LEU A 540 -29.41 6.07 5.97
N ASP A 541 -29.72 6.43 4.73
CA ASP A 541 -29.41 7.75 4.15
C ASP A 541 -30.15 8.91 4.86
N ASP A 542 -31.19 8.60 5.63
CA ASP A 542 -31.95 9.52 6.49
C ASP A 542 -31.41 9.62 7.92
N GLY A 543 -30.36 8.87 8.26
CA GLY A 543 -29.73 8.84 9.58
C GLY A 543 -30.35 7.86 10.57
N GLU A 544 -31.37 7.07 10.19
CA GLU A 544 -31.91 6.02 11.06
C GLU A 544 -30.96 4.82 11.15
N ILE A 545 -30.90 4.19 12.33
CA ILE A 545 -30.10 2.98 12.57
C ILE A 545 -31.01 1.77 12.44
N GLU A 546 -30.78 0.97 11.40
CA GLU A 546 -31.50 -0.28 11.16
C GLU A 546 -30.74 -1.47 11.77
N SER A 547 -31.38 -2.15 12.72
CA SER A 547 -30.89 -3.41 13.29
C SER A 547 -31.02 -4.56 12.29
N ARG A 548 -29.92 -5.30 12.11
CA ARG A 548 -29.84 -6.39 11.13
C ARG A 548 -29.42 -7.70 11.78
N VAL A 549 -29.83 -8.79 11.15
CA VAL A 549 -29.39 -10.14 11.46
C VAL A 549 -28.80 -10.78 10.22
N ARG A 550 -27.93 -11.76 10.42
CA ARG A 550 -27.36 -12.59 9.36
C ARG A 550 -27.99 -13.98 9.46
N LEU A 551 -28.62 -14.41 8.38
CA LEU A 551 -29.11 -15.77 8.20
C LEU A 551 -28.03 -16.59 7.51
N ILE A 552 -27.56 -17.62 8.18
CA ILE A 552 -26.55 -18.57 7.72
C ILE A 552 -27.28 -19.83 7.25
N ARG A 553 -27.06 -20.21 6.00
CA ARG A 553 -27.61 -21.43 5.38
C ARG A 553 -26.46 -22.31 4.87
N PRO A 554 -26.72 -23.57 4.45
CA PRO A 554 -25.65 -24.49 4.05
C PRO A 554 -24.71 -23.94 2.96
N MET A 555 -25.23 -23.18 1.99
CA MET A 555 -24.46 -22.67 0.85
C MET A 555 -24.45 -21.14 0.73
N GLU A 556 -25.24 -20.44 1.53
CA GLU A 556 -25.41 -18.99 1.40
C GLU A 556 -25.53 -18.29 2.75
N HIS A 557 -25.19 -17.01 2.75
CA HIS A 557 -25.45 -16.13 3.87
C HIS A 557 -26.16 -14.89 3.37
N HIS A 558 -27.26 -14.52 4.02
CA HIS A 558 -28.01 -13.32 3.68
C HIS A 558 -28.19 -12.44 4.91
N HIS A 559 -28.24 -11.13 4.71
CA HIS A 559 -28.50 -10.17 5.78
C HIS A 559 -29.91 -9.63 5.67
N ALA A 560 -30.72 -9.87 6.69
CA ALA A 560 -32.09 -9.36 6.79
C ALA A 560 -32.17 -8.25 7.85
N SER A 561 -33.04 -7.27 7.64
CA SER A 561 -33.40 -6.35 8.73
C SER A 561 -34.35 -7.04 9.70
N MET A 562 -34.39 -6.59 10.95
CA MET A 562 -35.35 -7.13 11.93
C MET A 562 -36.81 -6.96 11.46
N LYS A 563 -37.13 -5.85 10.79
CA LYS A 563 -38.47 -5.62 10.19
C LYS A 563 -38.81 -6.69 9.15
N MET A 564 -37.88 -7.05 8.27
CA MET A 564 -38.09 -8.11 7.29
C MET A 564 -38.19 -9.50 7.93
N MET A 565 -37.54 -9.73 9.07
CA MET A 565 -37.68 -10.98 9.82
C MET A 565 -39.07 -11.12 10.43
N ASP A 566 -39.63 -10.03 10.98
CA ASP A 566 -40.98 -10.02 11.54
C ASP A 566 -42.06 -10.30 10.49
N GLU A 567 -41.82 -9.90 9.24
CA GLU A 567 -42.70 -10.16 8.09
C GLU A 567 -42.41 -11.50 7.37
N SER A 568 -41.38 -12.23 7.82
CA SER A 568 -40.97 -13.48 7.20
C SER A 568 -41.66 -14.71 7.79
N HIS A 569 -41.54 -15.84 7.10
CA HIS A 569 -42.03 -17.14 7.58
C HIS A 569 -40.96 -17.94 8.34
N TRP A 570 -39.91 -17.29 8.83
CA TRP A 570 -38.85 -17.95 9.61
C TRP A 570 -39.27 -18.08 11.07
N GLN A 571 -39.45 -19.31 11.54
CA GLN A 571 -39.83 -19.61 12.92
C GLN A 571 -38.65 -20.22 13.69
N PRO A 572 -38.48 -19.88 14.98
CA PRO A 572 -37.59 -20.63 15.87
C PRO A 572 -37.91 -22.12 15.87
N ALA A 573 -36.89 -22.95 15.69
CA ALA A 573 -37.03 -24.39 15.61
C ALA A 573 -36.17 -25.11 16.66
N GLU A 574 -36.65 -26.25 17.14
CA GLU A 574 -35.87 -27.14 17.99
C GLU A 574 -34.73 -27.81 17.19
N ARG A 575 -33.69 -28.25 17.91
CA ARG A 575 -32.47 -28.80 17.31
C ARG A 575 -32.75 -29.96 16.35
N GLU A 576 -33.69 -30.84 16.66
CA GLU A 576 -34.03 -31.99 15.83
C GLU A 576 -34.70 -31.57 14.51
N THR A 577 -35.69 -30.67 14.58
CA THR A 577 -36.40 -30.14 13.41
C THR A 577 -35.45 -29.36 12.49
N PHE A 578 -34.57 -28.54 13.08
CA PHE A 578 -33.53 -27.83 12.33
C PHE A 578 -32.54 -28.79 11.68
N ALA A 579 -32.05 -29.80 12.41
CA ALA A 579 -31.10 -30.78 11.89
C ALA A 579 -31.67 -31.56 10.70
N ALA A 580 -32.94 -31.95 10.77
CA ALA A 580 -33.63 -32.64 9.67
C ALA A 580 -33.71 -31.75 8.42
N ALA A 581 -34.13 -30.48 8.57
CA ALA A 581 -34.21 -29.54 7.46
C ALA A 581 -32.83 -29.18 6.88
N TRP A 582 -31.82 -28.97 7.73
CA TRP A 582 -30.45 -28.66 7.32
C TRP A 582 -29.80 -29.83 6.57
N ASN A 583 -29.90 -31.05 7.10
CA ASN A 583 -29.36 -32.24 6.44
C ASN A 583 -30.08 -32.55 5.12
N GLY A 584 -31.39 -32.31 5.05
CA GLY A 584 -32.15 -32.42 3.80
C GLY A 584 -31.58 -31.49 2.74
N GLU A 585 -31.31 -30.23 3.08
CA GLU A 585 -30.69 -29.28 2.16
C GLU A 585 -29.26 -29.67 1.76
N VAL A 586 -28.43 -30.11 2.71
CA VAL A 586 -27.04 -30.50 2.46
C VAL A 586 -26.95 -31.69 1.50
N VAL A 587 -27.84 -32.68 1.63
CA VAL A 587 -27.91 -33.85 0.74
C VAL A 587 -28.34 -33.45 -0.67
N ASP A 588 -29.22 -32.48 -0.80
CA ASP A 588 -29.71 -31.98 -2.08
C ASP A 588 -28.70 -31.04 -2.79
N VAL A 589 -27.59 -30.66 -2.13
CA VAL A 589 -26.53 -29.86 -2.77
C VAL A 589 -25.73 -30.74 -3.74
N PRO A 590 -25.72 -30.43 -5.06
CA PRO A 590 -24.90 -31.15 -6.02
C PRO A 590 -23.42 -31.04 -5.66
N GLU A 591 -22.61 -32.06 -5.93
CA GLU A 591 -21.18 -32.02 -5.62
C GLU A 591 -20.45 -30.86 -6.32
N PHE A 592 -20.91 -30.48 -7.53
CA PHE A 592 -20.35 -29.39 -8.32
C PHE A 592 -21.44 -28.46 -8.83
N ALA A 593 -21.14 -27.16 -8.85
CA ALA A 593 -21.89 -26.14 -9.56
C ALA A 593 -21.09 -25.68 -10.79
N GLU A 594 -21.76 -25.67 -11.94
CA GLU A 594 -21.21 -25.12 -13.18
C GLU A 594 -21.80 -23.73 -13.43
N SER A 595 -20.93 -22.78 -13.79
CA SER A 595 -21.36 -21.45 -14.20
C SER A 595 -20.61 -21.01 -15.46
N THR A 596 -21.25 -20.17 -16.27
CA THR A 596 -20.64 -19.63 -17.49
C THR A 596 -20.13 -18.22 -17.23
N LEU A 597 -18.84 -18.00 -17.53
CA LEU A 597 -18.16 -16.74 -17.43
C LEU A 597 -17.83 -16.21 -18.83
N HIS A 598 -18.05 -14.92 -19.05
CA HIS A 598 -17.57 -14.22 -20.24
C HIS A 598 -16.43 -13.29 -19.85
N ILE A 599 -15.27 -13.48 -20.45
CA ILE A 599 -14.05 -12.73 -20.14
C ILE A 599 -13.47 -12.15 -21.41
N VAL A 600 -13.28 -10.83 -21.43
CA VAL A 600 -12.54 -10.15 -22.49
C VAL A 600 -11.06 -10.15 -22.14
N ALA A 601 -10.25 -10.81 -22.96
CA ALA A 601 -8.82 -11.02 -22.77
C ALA A 601 -8.02 -10.60 -24.03
N GLY A 602 -6.69 -10.60 -23.95
CA GLY A 602 -5.84 -10.03 -25.01
C GLY A 602 -5.68 -8.52 -24.84
N LEU A 603 -5.58 -7.75 -25.92
CA LEU A 603 -5.25 -6.33 -25.84
C LEU A 603 -6.46 -5.47 -25.38
N LEU A 604 -6.50 -5.01 -24.13
CA LEU A 604 -7.68 -4.32 -23.57
C LEU A 604 -7.63 -2.80 -23.74
N LEU A 605 -6.46 -2.17 -23.73
CA LEU A 605 -6.32 -0.70 -23.79
C LEU A 605 -7.08 -0.04 -24.96
N PRO A 606 -7.00 -0.51 -26.21
CA PRO A 606 -7.66 0.13 -27.35
C PRO A 606 -9.18 0.10 -27.26
N ILE A 607 -9.74 -0.92 -26.60
CA ILE A 607 -11.17 -1.09 -26.43
C ILE A 607 -11.65 -0.70 -25.03
N TRP A 608 -10.79 -0.11 -24.20
CA TRP A 608 -11.08 0.12 -22.78
C TRP A 608 -12.38 0.91 -22.56
N LYS A 609 -12.62 1.92 -23.42
CA LYS A 609 -13.84 2.74 -23.41
C LYS A 609 -15.11 1.98 -23.85
N ARG A 610 -14.97 0.84 -24.55
CA ARG A 610 -16.08 0.02 -25.05
C ARG A 610 -16.52 -1.05 -24.04
N LEU A 611 -15.67 -1.36 -23.06
CA LEU A 611 -15.98 -2.31 -22.00
C LEU A 611 -17.01 -1.71 -21.02
N PRO A 612 -17.94 -2.49 -20.47
CA PRO A 612 -19.05 -2.00 -19.65
C PRO A 612 -18.53 -1.34 -18.37
N ASN A 613 -19.15 -0.28 -17.85
CA ASN A 613 -18.65 0.41 -16.64
C ASN A 613 -19.02 -0.27 -15.31
N GLU A 614 -19.86 -1.30 -15.34
CA GLU A 614 -20.44 -1.97 -14.16
C GLU A 614 -19.39 -2.63 -13.25
N SER A 615 -18.33 -3.23 -13.81
CA SER A 615 -17.24 -3.82 -13.03
C SER A 615 -15.89 -3.57 -13.71
N THR A 616 -15.05 -2.70 -13.15
CA THR A 616 -13.68 -2.41 -13.63
C THR A 616 -12.64 -3.45 -13.21
N ARG A 617 -13.08 -4.50 -12.52
CA ARG A 617 -12.20 -5.56 -12.01
C ARG A 617 -11.67 -6.44 -13.14
N VAL A 618 -10.40 -6.80 -13.03
CA VAL A 618 -9.72 -7.72 -13.93
C VAL A 618 -9.45 -9.01 -13.15
N TYR A 619 -9.64 -10.13 -13.82
CA TYR A 619 -9.50 -11.47 -13.28
C TYR A 619 -8.32 -12.20 -13.91
N ARG A 620 -7.71 -13.08 -13.13
CA ARG A 620 -6.76 -14.08 -13.59
C ARG A 620 -7.39 -15.46 -13.45
N LEU A 621 -7.19 -16.34 -14.40
CA LEU A 621 -7.49 -17.76 -14.24
C LEU A 621 -6.47 -18.60 -15.00
N GLN A 622 -6.32 -19.84 -14.58
CA GLN A 622 -5.56 -20.84 -15.30
C GLN A 622 -6.53 -21.94 -15.73
N THR A 623 -6.55 -22.26 -17.02
CA THR A 623 -7.38 -23.35 -17.55
C THR A 623 -6.77 -24.71 -17.23
N ASP A 624 -7.57 -25.75 -17.40
CA ASP A 624 -7.15 -27.14 -17.20
C ASP A 624 -6.00 -27.52 -18.14
N GLU A 625 -5.93 -26.89 -19.31
CA GLU A 625 -4.85 -27.07 -20.30
C GLU A 625 -3.56 -26.29 -19.93
N GLY A 626 -3.55 -25.61 -18.78
CA GLY A 626 -2.41 -24.82 -18.30
C GLY A 626 -2.32 -23.41 -18.88
N GLU A 627 -3.31 -22.97 -19.66
CA GLU A 627 -3.31 -21.62 -20.24
C GLU A 627 -3.67 -20.57 -19.18
N ARG A 628 -2.87 -19.51 -19.11
CA ARG A 628 -3.10 -18.40 -18.18
C ARG A 628 -3.80 -17.25 -18.87
N ILE A 629 -5.00 -16.93 -18.41
CA ILE A 629 -5.83 -15.85 -18.96
C ILE A 629 -5.87 -14.69 -17.97
N ILE A 630 -5.71 -13.48 -18.50
CA ILE A 630 -5.93 -12.23 -17.78
C ILE A 630 -6.91 -11.39 -18.59
N GLY A 631 -8.05 -11.05 -17.99
CA GLY A 631 -9.11 -10.37 -18.69
C GLY A 631 -10.18 -9.77 -17.78
N ARG A 632 -11.09 -9.00 -18.37
CA ARG A 632 -12.19 -8.35 -17.66
C ARG A 632 -13.45 -9.20 -17.81
N ARG A 633 -14.15 -9.50 -16.71
CA ARG A 633 -15.45 -10.16 -16.75
C ARG A 633 -16.49 -9.21 -17.33
N VAL A 634 -17.31 -9.69 -18.25
CA VAL A 634 -18.41 -8.94 -18.86
C VAL A 634 -19.72 -9.67 -18.68
N SER A 635 -20.83 -8.94 -18.72
CA SER A 635 -22.16 -9.53 -18.63
C SER A 635 -22.48 -10.34 -19.92
N PRO A 636 -23.33 -11.38 -19.83
CA PRO A 636 -23.79 -12.11 -21.01
C PRO A 636 -24.45 -11.21 -22.06
N ALA A 637 -25.20 -10.19 -21.62
CA ALA A 637 -25.82 -9.21 -22.50
C ALA A 637 -24.78 -8.40 -23.30
N TRP A 638 -23.70 -7.96 -22.65
CA TRP A 638 -22.61 -7.27 -23.35
C TRP A 638 -21.88 -8.20 -24.32
N ALA A 639 -21.62 -9.45 -23.91
CA ALA A 639 -20.96 -10.46 -24.73
C ALA A 639 -21.72 -10.75 -26.04
N ALA A 640 -23.05 -10.85 -25.96
CA ALA A 640 -23.91 -11.02 -27.13
C ALA A 640 -23.83 -9.82 -28.09
N ASN A 641 -23.92 -8.59 -27.54
CA ASN A 641 -23.84 -7.36 -28.33
C ASN A 641 -22.46 -7.13 -28.97
N ALA A 642 -21.38 -7.49 -28.28
CA ALA A 642 -20.02 -7.37 -28.81
C ALA A 642 -19.79 -8.30 -30.02
N CYS A 643 -20.50 -9.44 -30.06
CA CYS A 643 -20.45 -10.38 -31.20
C CYS A 643 -21.37 -9.99 -32.36
N ALA A 644 -22.30 -9.03 -32.18
CA ALA A 644 -23.30 -8.64 -33.17
C ALA A 644 -22.77 -7.66 -34.23
N THR A 645 -21.45 -7.54 -34.44
CA THR A 645 -20.83 -6.67 -35.45
C THR A 645 -20.95 -7.24 -36.86
N ALA A 646 -22.16 -7.55 -37.29
CA ALA A 646 -22.51 -7.56 -38.71
C ALA A 646 -22.97 -6.13 -39.07
N THR A 647 -22.28 -5.50 -40.02
CA THR A 647 -22.60 -4.19 -40.60
C THR A 647 -24.06 -4.12 -41.03
N CYS A 648 -24.91 -3.44 -40.24
CA CYS A 648 -26.26 -3.07 -40.68
C CYS A 648 -26.17 -1.80 -41.53
N SER A 649 -26.20 -1.93 -42.85
CA SER A 649 -26.38 -0.80 -43.76
C SER A 649 -27.86 -0.40 -43.79
N LEU A 650 -28.24 0.64 -43.03
CA LEU A 650 -29.53 1.31 -43.25
C LEU A 650 -29.41 2.22 -44.48
N THR A 651 -30.38 2.18 -45.38
CA THR A 651 -30.43 3.19 -46.45
C THR A 651 -30.76 4.56 -45.86
N PRO A 652 -30.30 5.70 -46.44
CA PRO A 652 -30.56 7.03 -45.89
C PRO A 652 -32.05 7.35 -45.60
N PRO A 653 -33.03 6.91 -46.41
CA PRO A 653 -34.46 7.07 -46.09
C PRO A 653 -34.89 6.26 -44.85
N GLU A 654 -34.38 5.04 -44.68
CA GLU A 654 -34.67 4.19 -43.52
C GLU A 654 -34.01 4.74 -42.25
N ALA A 655 -32.78 5.26 -42.36
CA ALA A 655 -32.08 5.93 -41.27
C ALA A 655 -32.83 7.18 -40.81
N PHE A 656 -33.36 7.99 -41.73
CA PHE A 656 -34.15 9.17 -41.41
C PHE A 656 -35.47 8.79 -40.71
N ALA A 657 -36.17 7.77 -41.21
CA ALA A 657 -37.40 7.25 -40.62
C ALA A 657 -37.18 6.70 -39.21
N ALA A 658 -36.13 5.89 -39.00
CA ALA A 658 -35.79 5.31 -37.70
C ALA A 658 -35.39 6.38 -36.67
N LEU A 659 -34.62 7.40 -37.09
CA LEU A 659 -34.30 8.55 -36.23
C LEU A 659 -35.56 9.36 -35.89
N MET A 660 -36.47 9.57 -36.84
CA MET A 660 -37.74 10.26 -36.58
C MET A 660 -38.70 9.46 -35.69
N GLU A 661 -38.67 8.13 -35.72
CA GLU A 661 -39.44 7.28 -34.81
C GLU A 661 -38.97 7.44 -33.35
N GLY A 662 -37.68 7.78 -33.16
CA GLY A 662 -37.12 8.21 -31.88
C GLY A 662 -36.62 7.10 -30.96
N ARG A 663 -36.70 5.84 -31.41
CA ARG A 663 -36.15 4.67 -30.71
C ARG A 663 -34.71 4.35 -31.11
N THR A 664 -34.21 4.99 -32.17
CA THR A 664 -32.90 4.67 -32.75
C THR A 664 -31.90 5.80 -32.57
N VAL A 665 -30.67 5.45 -32.22
CA VAL A 665 -29.49 6.32 -32.20
C VAL A 665 -28.47 5.75 -33.19
N LEU A 666 -27.91 6.61 -34.06
CA LEU A 666 -26.88 6.19 -35.01
C LEU A 666 -25.54 6.78 -34.60
N ASP A 667 -24.58 5.91 -34.31
CA ASP A 667 -23.19 6.32 -34.12
C ASP A 667 -22.49 6.20 -35.48
N LEU A 668 -21.88 7.31 -35.91
CA LEU A 668 -21.16 7.44 -37.17
C LEU A 668 -19.64 7.44 -36.93
N ALA A 669 -18.88 7.36 -38.01
CA ALA A 669 -17.43 7.55 -37.97
C ALA A 669 -17.05 8.94 -37.40
N GLU A 670 -15.81 9.05 -36.88
CA GLU A 670 -15.27 10.28 -36.25
C GLU A 670 -16.03 10.74 -34.99
N ASP A 671 -16.54 9.79 -34.21
CA ASP A 671 -17.27 10.02 -32.94
C ASP A 671 -18.53 10.90 -33.08
N LEU A 672 -19.08 10.97 -34.30
CA LEU A 672 -20.33 11.67 -34.58
C LEU A 672 -21.53 10.81 -34.19
N GLN A 673 -22.58 11.43 -33.64
CA GLN A 673 -23.80 10.73 -33.24
C GLN A 673 -25.05 11.48 -33.69
N LEU A 674 -25.99 10.76 -34.31
CA LEU A 674 -27.32 11.25 -34.69
C LEU A 674 -28.38 10.68 -33.75
N ARG A 675 -29.22 11.57 -33.21
CA ARG A 675 -30.33 11.17 -32.34
C ARG A 675 -31.49 12.15 -32.41
N ARG A 676 -32.69 11.67 -32.06
CA ARG A 676 -33.87 12.53 -31.90
C ARG A 676 -33.88 13.21 -30.53
N VAL A 677 -33.93 14.54 -30.54
CA VAL A 677 -34.04 15.38 -29.35
C VAL A 677 -35.29 16.24 -29.42
N ARG A 678 -35.83 16.60 -28.25
CA ARG A 678 -36.92 17.58 -28.15
C ARG A 678 -36.33 18.94 -27.83
N VAL A 679 -36.55 19.91 -28.71
CA VAL A 679 -36.00 21.27 -28.60
C VAL A 679 -37.14 22.25 -28.86
N MET A 680 -37.40 23.16 -27.92
CA MET A 680 -38.49 24.14 -27.99
C MET A 680 -39.85 23.53 -28.37
N GLY A 681 -40.17 22.39 -27.76
CA GLY A 681 -41.44 21.68 -27.96
C GLY A 681 -41.51 20.77 -29.19
N VAL A 682 -40.58 20.89 -30.14
CA VAL A 682 -40.57 20.15 -31.42
C VAL A 682 -39.48 19.05 -31.41
N HIS A 683 -39.76 17.92 -32.04
CA HIS A 683 -38.77 16.86 -32.23
C HIS A 683 -37.86 17.15 -33.42
N ARG A 684 -36.55 17.13 -33.19
CA ARG A 684 -35.52 17.39 -34.20
C ARG A 684 -34.45 16.30 -34.15
N ILE A 685 -33.79 16.05 -35.26
CA ILE A 685 -32.62 15.17 -35.32
C ILE A 685 -31.38 16.04 -35.09
N GLU A 686 -30.64 15.78 -34.02
CA GLU A 686 -29.40 16.47 -33.68
C GLU A 686 -28.19 15.62 -34.04
N LEU A 687 -27.18 16.27 -34.64
CA LEU A 687 -25.84 15.73 -34.80
C LEU A 687 -24.94 16.26 -33.68
N SER A 688 -24.39 15.35 -32.87
CA SER A 688 -23.42 15.64 -31.81
C SER A 688 -22.04 15.06 -32.12
N GLY A 689 -20.99 15.60 -31.47
CA GLY A 689 -19.60 15.14 -31.64
C GLY A 689 -18.78 15.92 -32.68
N PHE A 690 -19.39 16.88 -33.40
CA PHE A 690 -18.70 17.64 -34.45
C PHE A 690 -17.67 18.63 -33.89
N THR A 691 -16.56 18.81 -34.64
CA THR A 691 -15.50 19.78 -34.34
C THR A 691 -15.71 21.10 -35.09
N ASP A 692 -14.95 22.14 -34.74
CA ASP A 692 -15.03 23.46 -35.38
C ASP A 692 -14.75 23.39 -36.90
N ALA A 693 -13.75 22.62 -37.30
CA ALA A 693 -13.37 22.40 -38.70
C ALA A 693 -14.46 21.71 -39.55
N MET A 694 -15.39 20.97 -38.91
CA MET A 694 -16.48 20.28 -39.59
C MET A 694 -17.68 21.19 -39.85
N ARG A 695 -17.77 22.35 -39.19
CA ARG A 695 -18.96 23.21 -39.17
C ARG A 695 -19.39 23.65 -40.57
N ASP A 696 -18.46 24.16 -41.37
CA ASP A 696 -18.76 24.68 -42.70
C ASP A 696 -19.14 23.56 -43.68
N ARG A 697 -18.51 22.39 -43.54
CA ARG A 697 -18.83 21.19 -44.33
C ARG A 697 -20.22 20.65 -44.02
N LEU A 698 -20.56 20.54 -42.74
CA LEU A 698 -21.89 20.08 -42.31
C LEU A 698 -23.00 21.05 -42.77
N ARG A 699 -22.71 22.36 -42.78
CA ARG A 699 -23.63 23.37 -43.37
C ARG A 699 -23.79 23.18 -44.87
N ALA A 700 -22.69 22.89 -45.60
CA ALA A 700 -22.74 22.58 -47.03
C ALA A 700 -23.52 21.30 -47.35
N TYR A 701 -23.57 20.34 -46.42
CA TYR A 701 -24.40 19.14 -46.52
C TYR A 701 -25.89 19.40 -46.28
N GLY A 702 -26.26 20.58 -45.76
CA GLY A 702 -27.64 20.98 -45.53
C GLY A 702 -28.08 20.95 -44.07
N LEU A 703 -27.16 20.74 -43.12
CA LEU A 703 -27.46 20.88 -41.70
C LEU A 703 -27.50 22.37 -41.33
N PHE A 704 -28.38 22.71 -40.39
CA PHE A 704 -28.48 24.07 -39.88
C PHE A 704 -28.09 24.10 -38.39
N SER A 705 -27.57 25.24 -37.97
CA SER A 705 -27.06 25.43 -36.61
C SER A 705 -27.90 26.43 -35.83
N GLU A 706 -28.19 26.14 -34.57
CA GLU A 706 -28.79 27.09 -33.63
C GLU A 706 -27.94 27.17 -32.35
N ILE A 707 -27.94 28.33 -31.69
CA ILE A 707 -27.29 28.51 -30.39
C ILE A 707 -28.38 28.35 -29.31
N ILE A 708 -28.27 27.32 -28.48
CA ILE A 708 -29.23 27.02 -27.41
C ILE A 708 -28.45 26.84 -26.11
N SER A 709 -28.84 27.57 -25.07
CA SER A 709 -28.13 27.58 -23.77
C SER A 709 -26.62 27.82 -23.93
N TRP A 710 -26.25 28.82 -24.74
CA TRP A 710 -24.86 29.20 -25.04
C TRP A 710 -24.01 28.14 -25.75
N LYS A 711 -24.63 27.08 -26.29
CA LYS A 711 -23.95 26.03 -27.06
C LYS A 711 -24.46 25.98 -28.50
N LEU A 712 -23.54 25.94 -29.46
CA LEU A 712 -23.85 25.69 -30.87
C LEU A 712 -24.29 24.23 -31.05
N ARG A 713 -25.50 24.02 -31.58
CA ARG A 713 -26.08 22.69 -31.86
C ARG A 713 -26.41 22.59 -33.34
N MET A 714 -26.18 21.42 -33.93
CA MET A 714 -26.39 21.14 -35.35
C MET A 714 -27.56 20.20 -35.55
N PHE A 715 -28.45 20.53 -36.48
CA PHE A 715 -29.68 19.78 -36.74
C PHE A 715 -29.83 19.43 -38.22
N VAL A 716 -30.43 18.27 -38.47
CA VAL A 716 -30.89 17.88 -39.81
C VAL A 716 -32.28 18.50 -40.04
N PRO A 717 -32.57 19.09 -41.23
CA PRO A 717 -33.90 19.56 -41.57
C PRO A 717 -34.96 18.47 -41.37
N SER A 718 -36.11 18.83 -40.83
CA SER A 718 -37.22 17.90 -40.60
C SER A 718 -38.21 17.82 -41.78
N ASP A 719 -37.96 18.57 -42.86
CA ASP A 719 -38.75 18.59 -44.08
C ASP A 719 -38.22 17.59 -45.13
N ALA A 720 -38.77 17.63 -46.35
CA ALA A 720 -38.36 16.74 -47.44
C ALA A 720 -36.87 16.87 -47.84
N THR A 721 -36.17 17.92 -47.40
CA THR A 721 -34.73 18.10 -47.63
C THR A 721 -33.87 17.36 -46.61
N GLY A 722 -34.46 16.94 -45.48
CA GLY A 722 -33.79 16.24 -44.38
C GLY A 722 -33.16 14.90 -44.77
N ALA A 723 -33.88 14.08 -45.54
CA ALA A 723 -33.37 12.80 -46.01
C ALA A 723 -32.19 12.96 -46.99
N ALA A 724 -32.21 14.01 -47.82
CA ALA A 724 -31.11 14.32 -48.75
C ALA A 724 -29.87 14.87 -48.02
N ALA A 725 -30.07 15.69 -46.98
CA ALA A 725 -28.98 16.17 -46.13
C ALA A 725 -28.36 15.01 -45.33
N LEU A 726 -29.19 14.12 -44.78
CA LEU A 726 -28.73 12.92 -44.09
C LEU A 726 -27.97 11.98 -45.03
N ALA A 727 -28.40 11.80 -46.27
CA ALA A 727 -27.69 10.99 -47.25
C ALA A 727 -26.25 11.47 -47.47
N LYS A 728 -26.03 12.79 -47.60
CA LYS A 728 -24.68 13.37 -47.73
C LYS A 728 -23.81 13.15 -46.48
N VAL A 729 -24.43 13.20 -45.29
CA VAL A 729 -23.72 12.90 -44.04
C VAL A 729 -23.33 11.43 -43.98
N LEU A 730 -24.23 10.51 -44.32
CA LEU A 730 -23.99 9.07 -44.26
C LEU A 730 -23.04 8.56 -45.35
N ASP A 731 -22.99 9.24 -46.50
CA ASP A 731 -22.02 8.97 -47.57
C ASP A 731 -20.58 9.30 -47.14
N HIS A 732 -20.42 10.35 -46.34
CA HIS A 732 -19.10 10.77 -45.84
C HIS A 732 -18.72 10.14 -44.49
N TYR A 733 -19.70 9.94 -43.61
CA TYR A 733 -19.53 9.36 -42.28
C TYR A 733 -20.38 8.10 -42.16
N GLN A 734 -19.76 6.95 -42.38
CA GLN A 734 -20.43 5.65 -42.34
C GLN A 734 -21.01 5.35 -40.95
N VAL A 735 -22.14 4.64 -40.91
CA VAL A 735 -22.75 4.15 -39.67
C VAL A 735 -21.88 3.05 -39.07
N VAL A 736 -21.39 3.28 -37.85
CA VAL A 736 -20.55 2.34 -37.09
C VAL A 736 -21.40 1.49 -36.15
N ARG A 737 -22.50 2.04 -35.61
CA ARG A 737 -23.41 1.32 -34.71
C ARG A 737 -24.82 1.89 -34.79
N ILE A 738 -25.81 0.99 -34.68
CA ILE A 738 -27.22 1.33 -34.47
C ILE A 738 -27.53 0.96 -33.01
N GLY A 739 -27.83 1.95 -32.19
CA GLY A 739 -28.25 1.76 -30.80
C GLY A 739 -29.75 1.96 -30.66
N GLU A 740 -30.38 1.23 -29.74
CA GLU A 740 -31.74 1.57 -29.28
C GLU A 740 -31.65 2.52 -28.09
N ARG A 741 -32.57 3.46 -28.02
CA ARG A 741 -32.73 4.35 -26.88
C ARG A 741 -33.45 3.59 -25.78
N GLU A 742 -32.78 3.35 -24.65
CA GLU A 742 -33.45 2.91 -23.43
C GLU A 742 -34.58 3.90 -23.10
N ALA A 743 -35.79 3.37 -22.90
CA ALA A 743 -36.90 4.16 -22.39
C ALA A 743 -36.49 4.72 -21.03
N ALA A 744 -36.52 6.05 -20.91
CA ALA A 744 -36.24 6.76 -19.66
C ALA A 744 -37.29 6.45 -18.60
#